data_AF-A0A971R3V1-F1
#
_entry.id   AF-A0A971R3V1-F1
#
_cell.length_a   1.000
_cell.length_b   1.000
_cell.length_c   1.000
_cell.angle_alpha   90.00
_cell.angle_beta   90.00
_cell.angle_gamma   90.00
#
_symmetry.space_group_name_H-M   'P 1'
#
loop_
_entity.id
_entity.type
_entity.pdbx_description
1 polymer ?
#
loop_
_entity_poly.entity_id
_entity_poly.type
_entity_poly.pdbx_seq_one_letter_code
_entity_poly.pdbx_strand_id
1 'polypeptide(L)'
;MFLRNLRTRQDQQKARALLLAGEAHLEALAMLDELVGEIPSAVTSLARERTNQATALYDRIRAEEEAGTLGLETLRERAARLRGDAASLLQQLSQQSHADDEELLRIDHELERIGAAIGEGDAEIASIVEQRSSSSALLSDGQTLLSQLRSQWQELVQQGANDAELVQRIGSAGGSLQTLEQGLQLRTPQAYAEAVTSGEALKSELVRLGDTLSLFSDTIRSAHEGVAGDVRALEDARQMLAGLQQRAIPLETDESLTLVEQAADAYRQAEERIGVGTLPAYRETVQLAARGKELLAEAAERAAETEALADRAETLLEAVDAERRQLLAARLDEIINEMGAYAVMWKSRLSGPATAAGEALDRAAELLAQLPGEVTSRQRLLQSVLPGQVELIASAQDLVVSAVAQLDVLETGRTAVLNEQQQLESGVTALRQRLQELDALRAQMLPETQQAAADVVARFESERHTMLDPEQADYEQALANWLPSLEDDLAATLQQHEEDAKRLWRAARDWRGRLDRNWRRLQSLLDRDPRRPAEDVDQLYQAFEEWWDRAEGAEGQVSTLAELVDVQAVEIDARIQRAIGQLDDGRRQNRDLLKEVRRRRRDVERLREDVSRLATEGGWPGLAWDMRGPDDLWRRMSEAESSSMGMPTIDHANGALQQALSLAGQAEEAYDQLRDTVTNELATLGRVYRETAQVYDEVTQMAADLRAQGPSTELTALESRLDAARRDLDAAREATSVSEATQRLELARETLGPALS
;
A
#
# COMPACT_ATOMS: atom_id res chain seq x y z
N MET A 1 161.36 -33.98 39.07
CA MET A 1 161.99 -35.13 39.72
C MET A 1 161.08 -36.37 39.86
N PHE A 2 159.67 -36.40 39.79
CA PHE A 2 158.92 -37.64 39.29
C PHE A 2 159.71 -38.06 38.05
N LEU A 3 160.09 -37.03 37.31
CA LEU A 3 161.15 -36.85 36.35
C LEU A 3 162.60 -36.98 36.87
N ARG A 4 163.41 -36.08 36.33
CA ARG A 4 164.77 -35.79 36.68
C ARG A 4 165.65 -36.97 37.09
N ASN A 5 166.92 -36.59 37.14
CA ASN A 5 167.81 -37.02 36.07
C ASN A 5 167.21 -36.83 34.69
N LEU A 6 166.05 -37.49 34.51
CA LEU A 6 165.17 -37.57 33.38
C LEU A 6 165.43 -36.33 32.57
N ARG A 7 165.75 -36.65 31.31
CA ARG A 7 167.16 -36.86 30.88
C ARG A 7 167.46 -36.28 29.48
N THR A 8 166.51 -36.19 28.55
CA THR A 8 166.74 -35.68 27.19
C THR A 8 165.69 -34.66 26.77
N ARG A 9 165.99 -33.96 25.69
CA ARG A 9 165.54 -32.59 25.46
C ARG A 9 164.36 -32.47 24.51
N GLN A 10 164.14 -33.49 23.70
CA GLN A 10 163.66 -33.30 22.34
C GLN A 10 162.20 -32.93 22.25
N ASP A 11 161.37 -33.85 22.63
CA ASP A 11 160.60 -33.68 23.84
C ASP A 11 159.98 -32.27 24.05
N GLN A 12 160.69 -31.15 24.25
CA GLN A 12 160.06 -29.83 24.55
C GLN A 12 159.16 -29.19 23.46
N GLN A 13 159.32 -29.46 22.15
CA GLN A 13 158.74 -28.57 21.09
C GLN A 13 157.29 -28.84 20.69
N LYS A 14 156.83 -30.09 20.70
CA LYS A 14 155.44 -30.49 20.38
C LYS A 14 154.40 -29.88 21.32
N ALA A 15 154.85 -29.10 22.28
CA ALA A 15 154.09 -28.60 23.40
C ALA A 15 153.16 -27.43 23.08
N ARG A 16 153.42 -26.58 22.07
CA ARG A 16 152.74 -25.27 22.00
C ARG A 16 151.32 -25.28 21.44
N ALA A 17 151.09 -25.96 20.31
CA ALA A 17 149.80 -25.91 19.61
C ALA A 17 148.64 -26.44 20.46
N LEU A 18 148.98 -27.24 21.48
CA LEU A 18 148.04 -27.83 22.40
C LEU A 18 147.47 -26.86 23.45
N LEU A 19 147.96 -25.61 23.61
CA LEU A 19 147.55 -24.73 24.72
C LEU A 19 146.33 -23.83 24.43
N LEU A 20 146.24 -23.23 23.24
CA LEU A 20 145.13 -22.30 22.89
C LEU A 20 143.76 -23.02 22.82
N ALA A 21 143.74 -24.28 22.39
CA ALA A 21 142.53 -25.11 22.48
C ALA A 21 142.15 -25.44 23.94
N GLY A 22 143.10 -25.31 24.86
CA GLY A 22 142.89 -25.53 26.29
C GLY A 22 142.06 -24.43 26.95
N GLU A 23 142.19 -23.17 26.56
CA GLU A 23 141.51 -22.06 27.24
C GLU A 23 139.99 -22.03 27.00
N ALA A 24 139.53 -22.18 25.75
CA ALA A 24 138.10 -22.18 25.46
C ALA A 24 137.39 -23.41 26.05
N HIS A 25 138.07 -24.55 26.07
CA HIS A 25 137.55 -25.72 26.78
C HIS A 25 137.52 -25.51 28.29
N LEU A 26 138.45 -24.73 28.87
CA LEU A 26 138.45 -24.40 30.29
C LEU A 26 137.30 -23.47 30.69
N GLU A 27 136.92 -22.47 29.88
CA GLU A 27 135.82 -21.56 30.23
C GLU A 27 134.45 -22.24 30.21
N ALA A 28 134.17 -23.06 29.19
CA ALA A 28 132.94 -23.86 29.15
C ALA A 28 132.91 -24.94 30.24
N LEU A 29 134.06 -25.54 30.56
CA LEU A 29 134.19 -26.44 31.71
C LEU A 29 133.96 -25.70 33.03
N ALA A 30 134.48 -24.47 33.19
CA ALA A 30 134.31 -23.69 34.42
C ALA A 30 132.86 -23.27 34.67
N MET A 31 132.11 -22.88 33.62
CA MET A 31 130.70 -22.51 33.74
C MET A 31 129.81 -23.74 34.04
N LEU A 32 130.17 -24.91 33.50
CA LEU A 32 129.56 -26.19 33.90
C LEU A 32 129.95 -26.58 35.33
N ASP A 33 131.20 -26.36 35.75
CA ASP A 33 131.67 -26.63 37.12
C ASP A 33 130.87 -25.82 38.16
N GLU A 34 130.51 -24.59 37.82
CA GLU A 34 129.73 -23.70 38.69
C GLU A 34 128.28 -24.18 38.84
N LEU A 35 127.62 -24.54 37.73
CA LEU A 35 126.26 -25.08 37.74
C LEU A 35 126.19 -26.46 38.43
N VAL A 36 127.17 -27.31 38.19
CA VAL A 36 127.34 -28.58 38.90
C VAL A 36 127.59 -28.33 40.39
N GLY A 37 128.31 -27.27 40.74
CA GLY A 37 128.49 -26.83 42.12
C GLY A 37 127.19 -26.44 42.84
N GLU A 38 126.13 -26.01 42.12
CA GLU A 38 124.86 -25.57 42.72
C GLU A 38 123.83 -26.70 42.93
N ILE A 39 123.87 -27.78 42.14
CA ILE A 39 122.95 -28.91 42.23
C ILE A 39 122.83 -29.48 43.67
N PRO A 40 123.93 -29.72 44.42
CA PRO A 40 123.85 -30.23 45.79
C PRO A 40 123.02 -29.34 46.71
N SER A 41 123.11 -28.02 46.54
CA SER A 41 122.37 -27.06 47.36
C SER A 41 120.87 -27.06 47.03
N ALA A 42 120.51 -27.23 45.75
CA ALA A 42 119.12 -27.33 45.29
C ALA A 42 118.44 -28.61 45.78
N VAL A 43 119.09 -29.76 45.64
CA VAL A 43 118.56 -31.06 46.14
C VAL A 43 118.42 -31.02 47.67
N THR A 44 119.36 -30.38 48.37
CA THR A 44 119.25 -30.13 49.83
C THR A 44 118.05 -29.24 50.17
N SER A 45 117.74 -28.23 49.35
CA SER A 45 116.57 -27.37 49.56
C SER A 45 115.26 -28.11 49.37
N LEU A 46 115.16 -28.97 48.34
CA LEU A 46 113.98 -29.81 48.09
C LEU A 46 113.78 -30.84 49.22
N ALA A 47 114.87 -31.44 49.71
CA ALA A 47 114.83 -32.34 50.86
C ALA A 47 114.29 -31.64 52.12
N ARG A 48 114.68 -30.37 52.37
CA ARG A 48 114.12 -29.56 53.46
C ARG A 48 112.63 -29.27 53.25
N GLU A 49 112.23 -28.91 52.04
CA GLU A 49 110.82 -28.64 51.72
C GLU A 49 109.95 -29.88 51.95
N ARG A 50 110.37 -31.05 51.43
CA ARG A 50 109.66 -32.32 51.60
C ARG A 50 109.63 -32.76 53.06
N THR A 51 110.69 -32.53 53.83
CA THR A 51 110.70 -32.79 55.27
C THR A 51 109.68 -31.91 56.01
N ASN A 52 109.59 -30.62 55.65
CA ASN A 52 108.61 -29.70 56.23
C ASN A 52 107.17 -30.09 55.84
N GLN A 53 106.92 -30.47 54.59
CA GLN A 53 105.60 -30.91 54.12
C GLN A 53 105.17 -32.24 54.75
N ALA A 54 106.09 -33.22 54.87
CA ALA A 54 105.81 -34.47 55.56
C ALA A 54 105.53 -34.24 57.06
N THR A 55 106.20 -33.27 57.68
CA THR A 55 105.93 -32.85 59.05
C THR A 55 104.54 -32.20 59.17
N ALA A 56 104.18 -31.31 58.23
CA ALA A 56 102.85 -30.70 58.21
C ALA A 56 101.73 -31.72 57.99
N LEU A 57 101.91 -32.70 57.11
CA LEU A 57 100.96 -33.81 56.92
C LEU A 57 100.83 -34.63 58.20
N TYR A 58 101.94 -34.98 58.84
CA TYR A 58 101.94 -35.70 60.12
C TYR A 58 101.20 -34.90 61.21
N ASP A 59 101.43 -33.60 61.29
CA ASP A 59 100.77 -32.71 62.25
C ASP A 59 99.27 -32.56 61.97
N ARG A 60 98.83 -32.57 60.70
CA ARG A 60 97.41 -32.59 60.32
C ARG A 60 96.72 -33.89 60.68
N ILE A 61 97.35 -35.03 60.41
CA ILE A 61 96.82 -36.34 60.81
C ILE A 61 96.71 -36.40 62.34
N ARG A 62 97.74 -35.93 63.04
CA ARG A 62 97.72 -35.83 64.50
C ARG A 62 96.64 -34.88 65.01
N ALA A 63 96.43 -33.73 64.38
CA ALA A 63 95.38 -32.79 64.75
C ALA A 63 93.98 -33.41 64.58
N GLU A 64 93.79 -34.26 63.58
CA GLU A 64 92.53 -34.99 63.38
C GLU A 64 92.36 -36.19 64.33
N GLU A 65 93.45 -36.86 64.73
CA GLU A 65 93.44 -37.81 65.86
C GLU A 65 93.09 -37.09 67.19
N GLU A 66 93.65 -35.90 67.41
CA GLU A 66 93.35 -35.04 68.57
C GLU A 66 91.90 -34.51 68.53
N ALA A 67 91.33 -34.32 67.34
CA ALA A 67 89.90 -34.05 67.14
C ALA A 67 89.01 -35.28 67.39
N GLY A 68 89.60 -36.47 67.58
CA GLY A 68 88.95 -37.67 68.07
C GLY A 68 88.68 -38.75 67.01
N THR A 69 89.22 -38.62 65.80
CA THR A 69 89.08 -39.64 64.74
C THR A 69 90.04 -40.82 64.98
N LEU A 70 89.51 -42.04 64.93
CA LEU A 70 90.20 -43.31 65.18
C LEU A 70 90.48 -44.05 63.86
N GLY A 71 91.46 -44.96 63.83
CA GLY A 71 91.77 -45.74 62.64
C GLY A 71 92.71 -45.05 61.65
N LEU A 72 93.37 -43.96 62.05
CA LEU A 72 94.33 -43.19 61.24
C LEU A 72 95.77 -43.74 61.34
N GLU A 73 96.00 -44.85 62.04
CA GLU A 73 97.35 -45.36 62.34
C GLU A 73 98.13 -45.70 61.07
N THR A 74 97.48 -46.25 60.05
CA THR A 74 98.10 -46.56 58.76
C THR A 74 98.55 -45.29 58.03
N LEU A 75 97.74 -44.23 58.05
CA LEU A 75 98.07 -42.91 57.48
C LEU A 75 99.17 -42.22 58.29
N ARG A 76 99.10 -42.29 59.62
CA ARG A 76 100.12 -41.74 60.52
C ARG A 76 101.46 -42.45 60.35
N GLU A 77 101.46 -43.78 60.25
CA GLU A 77 102.67 -44.56 59.96
C GLU A 77 103.22 -44.22 58.58
N ARG A 78 102.35 -44.10 57.57
CA ARG A 78 102.75 -43.68 56.22
C ARG A 78 103.40 -42.29 56.25
N ALA A 79 102.79 -41.31 56.93
CA ALA A 79 103.35 -39.97 57.08
C ALA A 79 104.64 -39.94 57.91
N ALA A 80 104.74 -40.76 58.96
CA ALA A 80 105.96 -40.89 59.77
C ALA A 80 107.12 -41.49 58.97
N ARG A 81 106.84 -42.50 58.13
CA ARG A 81 107.81 -43.08 57.20
C ARG A 81 108.26 -42.04 56.17
N LEU A 82 107.32 -41.35 55.50
CA LEU A 82 107.64 -40.28 54.55
C LEU A 82 108.49 -39.17 55.20
N ARG A 83 108.20 -38.79 56.45
CA ARG A 83 108.99 -37.82 57.22
C ARG A 83 110.38 -38.36 57.56
N GLY A 84 110.49 -39.62 57.96
CA GLY A 84 111.76 -40.29 58.27
C GLY A 84 112.64 -40.46 57.03
N ASP A 85 112.05 -40.87 55.91
CA ASP A 85 112.71 -41.04 54.62
C ASP A 85 113.23 -39.68 54.11
N ALA A 86 112.40 -38.62 54.11
CA ALA A 86 112.82 -37.28 53.73
C ALA A 86 113.93 -36.71 54.63
N ALA A 87 113.82 -36.91 55.95
CA ALA A 87 114.83 -36.45 56.92
C ALA A 87 116.15 -37.24 56.82
N SER A 88 116.09 -38.54 56.53
CA SER A 88 117.26 -39.39 56.28
C SER A 88 118.00 -38.94 55.02
N LEU A 89 117.26 -38.66 53.94
CA LEU A 89 117.84 -38.13 52.70
C LEU A 89 118.49 -36.76 52.94
N LEU A 90 117.83 -35.87 53.70
CA LEU A 90 118.39 -34.57 54.08
C LEU A 90 119.66 -34.71 54.96
N GLN A 91 119.66 -35.67 55.89
CA GLN A 91 120.81 -35.93 56.75
C GLN A 91 122.00 -36.50 55.97
N GLN A 92 121.75 -37.43 55.04
CA GLN A 92 122.75 -37.98 54.13
C GLN A 92 123.42 -36.85 53.31
N LEU A 93 122.62 -35.95 52.73
CA LEU A 93 123.11 -34.78 52.00
C LEU A 93 123.94 -33.83 52.88
N SER A 94 123.61 -33.67 54.17
CA SER A 94 124.31 -32.76 55.08
C SER A 94 125.67 -33.25 55.59
N GLN A 95 125.90 -34.56 55.61
CA GLN A 95 127.13 -35.18 56.13
C GLN A 95 128.19 -35.37 55.05
N GLN A 96 127.75 -35.39 53.79
CA GLN A 96 128.64 -35.55 52.66
C GLN A 96 129.02 -34.17 52.13
N SER A 97 130.24 -33.76 52.48
CA SER A 97 130.78 -32.46 52.06
C SER A 97 131.11 -32.40 50.56
N HIS A 98 131.18 -33.56 49.89
CA HIS A 98 131.12 -33.74 48.44
C HIS A 98 130.36 -35.05 48.17
N ALA A 99 129.14 -34.98 47.64
CA ALA A 99 128.34 -36.14 47.24
C ALA A 99 128.57 -36.47 45.75
N ASP A 100 128.46 -37.75 45.39
CA ASP A 100 128.64 -38.22 44.02
C ASP A 100 127.40 -37.92 43.15
N ASP A 101 127.59 -37.66 41.85
CA ASP A 101 126.53 -37.15 40.97
C ASP A 101 125.38 -38.15 40.79
N GLU A 102 125.70 -39.45 40.71
CA GLU A 102 124.70 -40.53 40.57
C GLU A 102 123.85 -40.69 41.84
N GLU A 103 124.42 -40.37 43.00
CA GLU A 103 123.74 -40.41 44.29
C GLU A 103 122.78 -39.22 44.47
N LEU A 104 123.16 -38.03 44.01
CA LEU A 104 122.29 -36.84 44.01
C LEU A 104 121.04 -37.03 43.16
N LEU A 105 121.18 -37.59 41.95
CA LEU A 105 120.04 -37.87 41.06
C LEU A 105 119.07 -38.92 41.65
N ARG A 106 119.59 -39.94 42.32
CA ARG A 106 118.76 -40.94 43.02
C ARG A 106 117.94 -40.29 44.13
N ILE A 107 118.58 -39.45 44.94
CA ILE A 107 117.94 -38.74 46.07
C ILE A 107 116.84 -37.80 45.57
N ASP A 108 117.06 -37.08 44.47
CA ASP A 108 116.08 -36.16 43.88
C ASP A 108 114.79 -36.90 43.44
N HIS A 109 114.92 -38.03 42.73
CA HIS A 109 113.77 -38.83 42.30
C HIS A 109 112.99 -39.43 43.48
N GLU A 110 113.69 -39.83 44.55
CA GLU A 110 113.04 -40.29 45.79
C GLU A 110 112.26 -39.15 46.47
N LEU A 111 112.76 -37.91 46.47
CA LEU A 111 112.07 -36.74 47.01
C LEU A 111 110.81 -36.35 46.22
N GLU A 112 110.81 -36.52 44.89
CA GLU A 112 109.60 -36.33 44.06
C GLU A 112 108.52 -37.36 44.40
N ARG A 113 108.91 -38.64 44.52
CA ARG A 113 107.98 -39.72 44.93
C ARG A 113 107.41 -39.48 46.33
N ILE A 114 108.24 -39.02 47.27
CA ILE A 114 107.80 -38.62 48.60
C ILE A 114 106.79 -37.46 48.49
N GLY A 115 107.05 -36.46 47.64
CA GLY A 115 106.13 -35.33 47.40
C GLY A 115 104.74 -35.76 46.91
N ALA A 116 104.67 -36.65 45.92
CA ALA A 116 103.40 -37.18 45.43
C ALA A 116 102.63 -37.96 46.52
N ALA A 117 103.33 -38.78 47.30
CA ALA A 117 102.74 -39.53 48.40
C ALA A 117 102.26 -38.63 49.55
N ILE A 118 102.92 -37.50 49.80
CA ILE A 118 102.44 -36.47 50.73
C ILE A 118 101.14 -35.83 50.20
N GLY A 119 101.08 -35.49 48.91
CA GLY A 119 99.88 -34.91 48.29
C GLY A 119 98.65 -35.82 48.35
N GLU A 120 98.84 -37.14 48.14
CA GLU A 120 97.78 -38.13 48.33
C GLU A 120 97.30 -38.18 49.78
N GLY A 121 98.23 -38.20 50.75
CA GLY A 121 97.88 -38.20 52.17
C GLY A 121 97.16 -36.93 52.61
N ASP A 122 97.52 -35.77 52.05
CA ASP A 122 96.86 -34.48 52.31
C ASP A 122 95.41 -34.47 51.76
N ALA A 123 95.18 -35.03 50.58
CA ALA A 123 93.84 -35.16 50.02
C ALA A 123 92.96 -36.12 50.83
N GLU A 124 93.53 -37.24 51.28
CA GLU A 124 92.83 -38.24 52.08
C GLU A 124 92.43 -37.68 53.45
N ILE A 125 93.34 -37.01 54.17
CA ILE A 125 93.01 -36.41 55.47
C ILE A 125 92.02 -35.25 55.33
N ALA A 126 92.11 -34.44 54.26
CA ALA A 126 91.15 -33.37 53.99
C ALA A 126 89.73 -33.93 53.75
N SER A 127 89.61 -35.03 53.00
CA SER A 127 88.33 -35.71 52.78
C SER A 127 87.74 -36.27 54.08
N ILE A 128 88.58 -36.84 54.95
CA ILE A 128 88.15 -37.36 56.26
C ILE A 128 87.63 -36.23 57.16
N VAL A 129 88.34 -35.09 57.22
CA VAL A 129 87.93 -33.90 57.98
C VAL A 129 86.59 -33.36 57.47
N GLU A 130 86.43 -33.25 56.15
CA GLU A 130 85.18 -32.83 55.52
C GLU A 130 84.04 -33.80 55.88
N GLN A 131 84.24 -35.11 55.70
CA GLN A 131 83.25 -36.13 56.03
C GLN A 131 82.85 -36.12 57.51
N ARG A 132 83.79 -35.93 58.44
CA ARG A 132 83.48 -35.78 59.88
C ARG A 132 82.63 -34.55 60.16
N SER A 133 82.98 -33.40 59.56
CA SER A 133 82.23 -32.16 59.76
C SER A 133 80.83 -32.22 59.15
N SER A 134 80.70 -32.74 57.93
CA SER A 134 79.45 -32.90 57.20
C SER A 134 78.51 -33.90 57.87
N SER A 135 79.03 -35.04 58.33
CA SER A 135 78.22 -36.03 59.05
C SER A 135 77.71 -35.51 60.39
N SER A 136 78.51 -34.73 61.13
CA SER A 136 78.09 -34.06 62.36
C SER A 136 77.01 -33.01 62.10
N ALA A 137 77.14 -32.22 61.02
CA ALA A 137 76.14 -31.24 60.61
C ALA A 137 74.83 -31.92 60.20
N LEU A 138 74.90 -33.00 59.41
CA LEU A 138 73.72 -33.78 58.99
C LEU A 138 72.99 -34.42 60.17
N LEU A 139 73.72 -34.91 61.19
CA LEU A 139 73.10 -35.42 62.41
C LEU A 139 72.35 -34.30 63.17
N SER A 140 72.98 -33.14 63.36
CA SER A 140 72.37 -31.99 64.04
C SER A 140 71.14 -31.45 63.29
N ASP A 141 71.24 -31.31 61.97
CA ASP A 141 70.13 -30.92 61.10
C ASP A 141 68.97 -31.93 61.19
N GLY A 142 69.29 -33.23 61.12
CA GLY A 142 68.31 -34.31 61.22
C GLY A 142 67.60 -34.32 62.57
N GLN A 143 68.32 -34.08 63.68
CA GLN A 143 67.73 -33.98 65.03
C GLN A 143 66.76 -32.81 65.11
N THR A 144 67.16 -31.66 64.57
CA THR A 144 66.34 -30.44 64.54
C THR A 144 65.07 -30.67 63.74
N LEU A 145 65.18 -31.16 62.51
CA LEU A 145 64.03 -31.46 61.64
C LEU A 145 63.09 -32.48 62.26
N LEU A 146 63.62 -33.58 62.81
CA LEU A 146 62.78 -34.59 63.45
C LEU A 146 62.03 -34.05 64.67
N SER A 147 62.66 -33.17 65.47
CA SER A 147 62.00 -32.53 66.61
C SER A 147 60.85 -31.61 66.16
N GLN A 148 61.04 -30.85 65.09
CA GLN A 148 60.02 -30.00 64.49
C GLN A 148 58.86 -30.83 63.94
N LEU A 149 59.15 -31.91 63.19
CA LEU A 149 58.12 -32.82 62.67
C LEU A 149 57.30 -33.47 63.78
N ARG A 150 57.94 -33.87 64.89
CA ARG A 150 57.24 -34.43 66.06
C ARG A 150 56.32 -33.40 66.71
N SER A 151 56.76 -32.15 66.84
CA SER A 151 55.94 -31.05 67.37
C SER A 151 54.74 -30.78 66.46
N GLN A 152 54.98 -30.64 65.15
CA GLN A 152 53.92 -30.41 64.16
C GLN A 152 52.91 -31.57 64.14
N TRP A 153 53.37 -32.81 64.21
CA TRP A 153 52.48 -33.96 64.29
C TRP A 153 51.63 -33.93 65.57
N GLN A 154 52.21 -33.56 66.72
CA GLN A 154 51.44 -33.42 67.96
C GLN A 154 50.37 -32.33 67.86
N GLU A 155 50.67 -31.20 67.23
CA GLU A 155 49.69 -30.14 66.96
C GLU A 155 48.55 -30.64 66.07
N LEU A 156 48.86 -31.38 65.01
CA LEU A 156 47.86 -31.98 64.12
C LEU A 156 46.99 -33.02 64.84
N VAL A 157 47.55 -33.81 65.75
CA VAL A 157 46.78 -34.75 66.58
C VAL A 157 45.79 -34.01 67.49
N GLN A 158 46.15 -32.84 68.03
CA GLN A 158 45.19 -32.01 68.79
C GLN A 158 44.05 -31.47 67.91
N GLN A 159 44.27 -31.39 66.60
CA GLN A 159 43.26 -31.00 65.61
C GLN A 159 42.48 -32.21 65.04
N GLY A 160 42.70 -33.42 65.57
CA GLY A 160 41.97 -34.62 65.19
C GLY A 160 42.69 -35.53 64.18
N ALA A 161 43.95 -35.23 63.81
CA ALA A 161 44.72 -36.08 62.91
C ALA A 161 45.03 -37.45 63.55
N ASN A 162 44.83 -38.52 62.78
CA ASN A 162 45.09 -39.89 63.15
C ASN A 162 45.55 -40.68 61.91
N ASP A 163 46.86 -40.74 61.70
CA ASP A 163 47.48 -41.43 60.57
C ASP A 163 48.62 -42.32 61.06
N ALA A 164 48.36 -43.62 61.11
CA ALA A 164 49.29 -44.62 61.61
C ALA A 164 50.55 -44.74 60.72
N GLU A 165 50.43 -44.47 59.41
CA GLU A 165 51.55 -44.55 58.46
C GLU A 165 52.52 -43.38 58.71
N LEU A 166 52.02 -42.17 58.93
CA LEU A 166 52.85 -41.01 59.28
C LEU A 166 53.57 -41.19 60.62
N VAL A 167 52.87 -41.72 61.63
CA VAL A 167 53.49 -42.07 62.92
C VAL A 167 54.63 -43.07 62.73
N GLN A 168 54.40 -44.11 61.92
CA GLN A 168 55.42 -45.13 61.63
C GLN A 168 56.62 -44.53 60.89
N ARG A 169 56.40 -43.67 59.89
CA ARG A 169 57.47 -43.04 59.11
C ARG A 169 58.30 -42.04 59.92
N ILE A 170 57.68 -41.23 60.77
CA ILE A 170 58.39 -40.35 61.72
C ILE A 170 59.17 -41.20 62.75
N GLY A 171 58.59 -42.31 63.19
CA GLY A 171 59.26 -43.28 64.08
C GLY A 171 60.49 -43.92 63.43
N SER A 172 60.37 -44.39 62.17
CA SER A 172 61.49 -44.98 61.42
C SER A 172 62.58 -43.99 61.13
N ALA A 173 62.23 -42.74 60.78
CA ALA A 173 63.22 -41.67 60.60
C ALA A 173 64.00 -41.39 61.90
N GLY A 174 63.33 -41.45 63.06
CA GLY A 174 63.98 -41.41 64.37
C GLY A 174 64.90 -42.59 64.64
N GLY A 175 64.50 -43.80 64.26
CA GLY A 175 65.35 -44.99 64.33
C GLY A 175 66.61 -44.87 63.46
N SER A 176 66.46 -44.44 62.20
CA SER A 176 67.57 -44.20 61.28
C SER A 176 68.52 -43.12 61.80
N LEU A 177 68.00 -42.06 62.42
CA LEU A 177 68.81 -41.02 63.03
C LEU A 177 69.62 -41.53 64.23
N GLN A 178 69.02 -42.41 65.04
CA GLN A 178 69.71 -43.07 66.15
C GLN A 178 70.81 -44.03 65.64
N THR A 179 70.56 -44.76 64.55
CA THR A 179 71.58 -45.59 63.88
C THR A 179 72.73 -44.74 63.35
N LEU A 180 72.44 -43.58 62.77
CA LEU A 180 73.45 -42.61 62.33
C LEU A 180 74.31 -42.12 63.50
N GLU A 181 73.69 -41.74 64.61
CA GLU A 181 74.37 -41.33 65.84
C GLU A 181 75.27 -42.44 66.40
N GLN A 182 74.78 -43.68 66.46
CA GLN A 182 75.56 -44.84 66.90
C GLN A 182 76.73 -45.14 65.96
N GLY A 183 76.53 -45.06 64.64
CA GLY A 183 77.58 -45.23 63.64
C GLY A 183 78.69 -44.18 63.81
N LEU A 184 78.33 -42.93 64.09
CA LEU A 184 79.27 -41.85 64.34
C LEU A 184 80.08 -42.01 65.64
N GLN A 185 79.63 -42.84 66.59
CA GLN A 185 80.43 -43.16 67.79
C GLN A 185 81.65 -44.02 67.49
N LEU A 186 81.68 -44.72 66.34
CA LEU A 186 82.86 -45.48 65.89
C LEU A 186 84.04 -44.55 65.56
N ARG A 187 83.74 -43.29 65.16
CA ARG A 187 84.72 -42.23 64.87
C ARG A 187 85.79 -42.62 63.84
N THR A 188 85.47 -43.50 62.90
CA THR A 188 86.38 -43.92 61.83
C THR A 188 86.07 -43.21 60.51
N PRO A 189 87.05 -43.06 59.60
CA PRO A 189 86.84 -42.53 58.25
C PRO A 189 85.66 -43.19 57.49
N GLN A 190 85.60 -44.52 57.53
CA GLN A 190 84.54 -45.28 56.87
C GLN A 190 83.16 -44.96 57.47
N ALA A 191 83.06 -44.86 58.80
CA ALA A 191 81.82 -44.51 59.46
C ALA A 191 81.36 -43.08 59.12
N TYR A 192 82.28 -42.12 58.98
CA TYR A 192 81.93 -40.76 58.53
C TYR A 192 81.43 -40.73 57.08
N ALA A 193 82.07 -41.47 56.17
CA ALA A 193 81.62 -41.56 54.77
C ALA A 193 80.22 -42.18 54.66
N GLU A 194 79.98 -43.31 55.34
CA GLU A 194 78.66 -43.97 55.38
C GLU A 194 77.59 -43.08 56.04
N ALA A 195 77.98 -42.30 57.06
CA ALA A 195 77.11 -41.35 57.74
C ALA A 195 76.72 -40.15 56.85
N VAL A 196 77.61 -39.64 55.99
CA VAL A 196 77.24 -38.58 55.04
C VAL A 196 76.17 -39.08 54.07
N THR A 197 76.37 -40.24 53.43
CA THR A 197 75.39 -40.79 52.48
C THR A 197 74.05 -41.11 53.15
N SER A 198 74.08 -41.75 54.32
CA SER A 198 72.86 -42.09 55.06
C SER A 198 72.16 -40.85 55.63
N GLY A 199 72.92 -39.85 56.05
CA GLY A 199 72.43 -38.57 56.58
C GLY A 199 71.74 -37.72 55.52
N GLU A 200 72.26 -37.66 54.29
CA GLU A 200 71.61 -36.95 53.17
C GLU A 200 70.28 -37.62 52.77
N ALA A 201 70.26 -38.95 52.67
CA ALA A 201 69.04 -39.69 52.39
C ALA A 201 67.98 -39.44 53.48
N LEU A 202 68.36 -39.50 54.75
CA LEU A 202 67.49 -39.22 55.88
C LEU A 202 66.96 -37.77 55.86
N LYS A 203 67.83 -36.78 55.60
CA LYS A 203 67.44 -35.37 55.47
C LYS A 203 66.38 -35.17 54.39
N SER A 204 66.53 -35.84 53.23
CA SER A 204 65.53 -35.75 52.15
C SER A 204 64.17 -36.33 52.54
N GLU A 205 64.14 -37.42 53.30
CA GLU A 205 62.90 -38.04 53.78
C GLU A 205 62.23 -37.17 54.86
N LEU A 206 63.01 -36.57 55.77
CA LEU A 206 62.50 -35.63 56.77
C LEU A 206 61.84 -34.40 56.13
N VAL A 207 62.42 -33.85 55.06
CA VAL A 207 61.82 -32.73 54.31
C VAL A 207 60.49 -33.15 53.68
N ARG A 208 60.43 -34.31 53.02
CA ARG A 208 59.18 -34.84 52.42
C ARG A 208 58.09 -35.07 53.46
N LEU A 209 58.46 -35.55 54.65
CA LEU A 209 57.53 -35.68 55.77
C LEU A 209 57.00 -34.31 56.20
N GLY A 210 57.86 -33.28 56.26
CA GLY A 210 57.44 -31.90 56.56
C GLY A 210 56.45 -31.31 55.55
N ASP A 211 56.69 -31.53 54.27
CA ASP A 211 55.75 -31.13 53.20
C ASP A 211 54.39 -31.85 53.36
N THR A 212 54.43 -33.14 53.71
CA THR A 212 53.22 -33.94 53.93
C THR A 212 52.42 -33.43 55.15
N LEU A 213 53.10 -33.11 56.27
CA LEU A 213 52.45 -32.55 57.46
C LEU A 213 51.85 -31.15 57.18
N SER A 214 52.53 -30.32 56.39
CA SER A 214 52.02 -29.00 56.00
C SER A 214 50.75 -29.12 55.15
N LEU A 215 50.77 -30.02 54.16
CA LEU A 215 49.58 -30.35 53.36
C LEU A 215 48.44 -30.92 54.22
N PHE A 216 48.78 -31.71 55.24
CA PHE A 216 47.81 -32.22 56.20
C PHE A 216 47.13 -31.09 56.96
N SER A 217 47.91 -30.16 57.52
CA SER A 217 47.41 -28.97 58.23
C SER A 217 46.44 -28.14 57.37
N ASP A 218 46.83 -27.83 56.13
CA ASP A 218 46.00 -27.06 55.21
C ASP A 218 44.69 -27.78 54.86
N THR A 219 44.74 -29.11 54.73
CA THR A 219 43.56 -29.92 54.42
C THR A 219 42.61 -30.01 55.62
N ILE A 220 43.12 -30.20 56.85
CA ILE A 220 42.31 -30.19 58.07
C ILE A 220 41.57 -28.86 58.19
N ARG A 221 42.28 -27.74 58.05
CA ARG A 221 41.70 -26.40 58.14
C ARG A 221 40.60 -26.21 57.10
N SER A 222 40.87 -26.55 55.84
CA SER A 222 39.89 -26.44 54.75
C SER A 222 38.67 -27.33 54.98
N ALA A 223 38.86 -28.54 55.52
CA ALA A 223 37.80 -29.48 55.83
C ALA A 223 36.88 -28.94 56.94
N HIS A 224 37.45 -28.41 58.03
CA HIS A 224 36.67 -27.81 59.11
C HIS A 224 35.97 -26.52 58.69
N GLU A 225 36.61 -25.65 57.90
CA GLU A 225 35.97 -24.44 57.36
C GLU A 225 34.81 -24.79 56.41
N GLY A 226 34.99 -25.82 55.57
CA GLY A 226 33.96 -26.28 54.64
C GLY A 226 32.72 -26.85 55.33
N VAL A 227 32.93 -27.59 56.43
CA VAL A 227 31.83 -28.12 57.25
C VAL A 227 31.24 -27.03 58.15
N ALA A 228 32.01 -26.22 58.88
CA ALA A 228 31.43 -25.22 59.79
C ALA A 228 30.49 -24.19 59.10
N GLY A 229 30.63 -23.98 57.79
CA GLY A 229 29.74 -23.13 56.99
C GLY A 229 28.40 -23.78 56.60
N ASP A 230 28.19 -25.07 56.84
CA ASP A 230 27.09 -25.86 56.29
C ASP A 230 25.74 -25.64 56.97
N VAL A 231 25.68 -25.63 58.31
CA VAL A 231 24.44 -25.52 59.08
C VAL A 231 23.73 -24.23 58.74
N ARG A 232 24.48 -23.12 58.69
CA ARG A 232 23.93 -21.81 58.36
C ARG A 232 23.48 -21.73 56.90
N ALA A 233 24.28 -22.26 55.97
CA ALA A 233 23.91 -22.25 54.56
C ALA A 233 22.66 -23.11 54.28
N LEU A 234 22.53 -24.26 54.96
CA LEU A 234 21.35 -25.11 54.90
C LEU A 234 20.12 -24.44 55.51
N GLU A 235 20.28 -23.75 56.64
CA GLU A 235 19.20 -23.02 57.29
C GLU A 235 18.73 -21.83 56.47
N ASP A 236 19.66 -21.02 55.94
CA ASP A 236 19.38 -19.89 55.06
C ASP A 236 18.62 -20.36 53.79
N ALA A 237 19.07 -21.47 53.17
CA ALA A 237 18.38 -22.06 52.01
C ALA A 237 16.97 -22.56 52.38
N ARG A 238 16.79 -23.23 53.52
CA ARG A 238 15.46 -23.68 53.98
C ARG A 238 14.53 -22.52 54.29
N GLN A 239 15.02 -21.44 54.90
CA GLN A 239 14.24 -20.24 55.17
C GLN A 239 13.80 -19.54 53.88
N MET A 240 14.69 -19.44 52.89
CA MET A 240 14.35 -18.93 51.56
C MET A 240 13.20 -19.74 50.94
N LEU A 241 13.31 -21.07 50.90
CA LEU A 241 12.27 -21.93 50.35
C LEU A 241 10.95 -21.84 51.14
N ALA A 242 11.01 -21.74 52.46
CA ALA A 242 9.83 -21.54 53.31
C ALA A 242 9.14 -20.19 53.06
N GLY A 243 9.90 -19.14 52.74
CA GLY A 243 9.36 -17.83 52.35
C GLY A 243 8.49 -17.92 51.09
N LEU A 244 8.88 -18.75 50.12
CA LEU A 244 8.11 -18.96 48.88
C LEU A 244 6.77 -19.67 49.13
N GLN A 245 6.67 -20.49 50.17
CA GLN A 245 5.40 -21.13 50.58
C GLN A 245 4.43 -20.15 51.26
N GLN A 246 4.91 -18.99 51.73
CA GLN A 246 4.11 -17.97 52.43
C GLN A 246 3.59 -16.87 51.50
N ARG A 247 3.83 -16.99 50.19
CA ARG A 247 3.31 -16.10 49.15
C ARG A 247 1.77 -16.10 49.12
N ALA A 248 1.18 -15.11 48.45
CA ALA A 248 -0.27 -15.01 48.28
C ALA A 248 -0.86 -16.27 47.61
N ILE A 249 -0.16 -16.79 46.61
CA ILE A 249 -0.32 -18.16 46.12
C ILE A 249 0.91 -18.96 46.59
N PRO A 250 0.74 -19.93 47.50
CA PRO A 250 1.84 -20.77 47.97
C PRO A 250 2.57 -21.48 46.83
N LEU A 251 3.90 -21.35 46.78
CA LEU A 251 4.78 -22.07 45.85
C LEU A 251 5.49 -23.24 46.56
N GLU A 252 5.22 -24.46 46.13
CA GLU A 252 5.96 -25.66 46.54
C GLU A 252 7.18 -25.87 45.66
N THR A 253 8.36 -25.81 46.29
CA THR A 253 9.68 -25.93 45.66
C THR A 253 10.25 -27.34 45.77
N ASP A 254 9.57 -28.32 45.19
CA ASP A 254 9.91 -29.75 45.26
C ASP A 254 11.32 -30.06 44.74
N GLU A 255 11.72 -29.46 43.62
CA GLU A 255 13.06 -29.65 43.06
C GLU A 255 14.16 -28.99 43.91
N SER A 256 13.98 -27.72 44.29
CA SER A 256 14.96 -27.01 45.11
C SER A 256 15.08 -27.62 46.51
N LEU A 257 13.98 -28.13 47.09
CA LEU A 257 14.01 -28.85 48.36
C LEU A 257 14.82 -30.15 48.23
N THR A 258 14.65 -30.90 47.14
CA THR A 258 15.43 -32.13 46.87
C THR A 258 16.93 -31.81 46.79
N LEU A 259 17.32 -30.70 46.17
CA LEU A 259 18.72 -30.26 46.11
C LEU A 259 19.26 -29.87 47.50
N VAL A 260 18.46 -29.20 48.34
CA VAL A 260 18.81 -28.88 49.73
C VAL A 260 18.97 -30.15 50.58
N GLU A 261 18.14 -31.17 50.37
CA GLU A 261 18.27 -32.48 51.03
C GLU A 261 19.56 -33.21 50.61
N GLN A 262 19.88 -33.21 49.30
CA GLN A 262 21.14 -33.77 48.79
C GLN A 262 22.37 -33.03 49.34
N ALA A 263 22.29 -31.70 49.47
CA ALA A 263 23.34 -30.91 50.11
C ALA A 263 23.50 -31.29 51.59
N ALA A 264 22.40 -31.45 52.33
CA ALA A 264 22.42 -31.89 53.72
C ALA A 264 23.05 -33.27 53.90
N ASP A 265 22.79 -34.21 52.98
CA ASP A 265 23.41 -35.53 52.98
C ASP A 265 24.92 -35.46 52.68
N ALA A 266 25.35 -34.62 51.75
CA ALA A 266 26.77 -34.43 51.43
C ALA A 266 27.54 -33.86 52.64
N TYR A 267 26.96 -32.87 53.33
CA TYR A 267 27.54 -32.29 54.54
C TYR A 267 27.58 -33.29 55.71
N ARG A 268 26.53 -34.09 55.92
CA ARG A 268 26.53 -35.16 56.92
C ARG A 268 27.64 -36.18 56.66
N GLN A 269 27.82 -36.60 55.41
CA GLN A 269 28.93 -37.49 55.02
C GLN A 269 30.29 -36.81 55.25
N ALA A 270 30.41 -35.51 55.01
CA ALA A 270 31.63 -34.75 55.25
C ALA A 270 32.00 -34.73 56.75
N GLU A 271 31.02 -34.53 57.65
CA GLU A 271 31.17 -34.63 59.11
C GLU A 271 31.63 -36.02 59.56
N GLU A 272 31.00 -37.08 59.04
CA GLU A 272 31.39 -38.47 59.35
C GLU A 272 32.85 -38.75 58.94
N ARG A 273 33.29 -38.20 57.79
CA ARG A 273 34.67 -38.36 57.30
C ARG A 273 35.70 -37.59 58.12
N ILE A 274 35.37 -36.42 58.69
CA ILE A 274 36.26 -35.70 59.62
C ILE A 274 36.63 -36.60 60.80
N GLY A 275 35.68 -37.39 61.31
CA GLY A 275 35.91 -38.30 62.43
C GLY A 275 36.94 -39.41 62.18
N VAL A 276 37.31 -39.67 60.91
CA VAL A 276 38.33 -40.67 60.54
C VAL A 276 39.75 -40.16 60.80
N GLY A 277 39.99 -38.85 60.64
CA GLY A 277 41.26 -38.22 60.98
C GLY A 277 42.44 -38.48 60.03
N THR A 278 42.25 -39.11 58.86
CA THR A 278 43.34 -39.38 57.90
C THR A 278 43.38 -38.33 56.77
N LEU A 279 44.55 -38.13 56.13
CA LEU A 279 44.67 -37.17 55.02
C LEU A 279 43.68 -37.43 53.86
N PRO A 280 43.48 -38.68 53.39
CA PRO A 280 42.47 -38.95 52.35
C PRO A 280 41.06 -38.62 52.81
N ALA A 281 40.71 -38.89 54.07
CA ALA A 281 39.39 -38.58 54.61
C ALA A 281 39.13 -37.07 54.67
N TYR A 282 40.11 -36.26 55.12
CA TYR A 282 39.98 -34.80 55.08
C TYR A 282 39.85 -34.25 53.65
N ARG A 283 40.55 -34.83 52.66
CA ARG A 283 40.37 -34.45 51.25
C ARG A 283 38.96 -34.78 50.73
N GLU A 284 38.44 -35.95 51.09
CA GLU A 284 37.07 -36.35 50.75
C GLU A 284 36.05 -35.40 51.40
N THR A 285 36.25 -35.00 52.67
CA THR A 285 35.44 -33.98 53.34
C THR A 285 35.42 -32.66 52.56
N VAL A 286 36.58 -32.16 52.11
CA VAL A 286 36.66 -30.91 51.32
C VAL A 286 35.84 -31.03 50.03
N GLN A 287 35.91 -32.17 49.35
CA GLN A 287 35.13 -32.41 48.12
C GLN A 287 33.63 -32.49 48.40
N LEU A 288 33.22 -33.20 49.45
CA LEU A 288 31.81 -33.31 49.85
C LEU A 288 31.24 -31.95 50.27
N ALA A 289 31.99 -31.15 51.03
CA ALA A 289 31.59 -29.81 51.44
C ALA A 289 31.47 -28.84 50.24
N ALA A 290 32.39 -28.94 49.27
CA ALA A 290 32.30 -28.18 48.01
C ALA A 290 31.04 -28.58 47.21
N ARG A 291 30.76 -29.89 47.11
CA ARG A 291 29.56 -30.39 46.42
C ARG A 291 28.26 -29.92 47.10
N GLY A 292 28.20 -29.95 48.43
CA GLY A 292 27.07 -29.43 49.19
C GLY A 292 26.82 -27.95 48.89
N LYS A 293 27.89 -27.15 48.83
CA LYS A 293 27.81 -25.72 48.49
C LYS A 293 27.30 -25.47 47.08
N GLU A 294 27.77 -26.24 46.10
CA GLU A 294 27.27 -26.17 44.72
C GLU A 294 25.77 -26.48 44.63
N LEU A 295 25.32 -27.55 45.30
CA LEU A 295 23.92 -27.95 45.33
C LEU A 295 23.02 -26.87 45.97
N LEU A 296 23.49 -26.20 47.03
CA LEU A 296 22.76 -25.08 47.64
C LEU A 296 22.69 -23.86 46.73
N ALA A 297 23.75 -23.56 45.99
CA ALA A 297 23.75 -22.48 45.00
C ALA A 297 22.76 -22.77 43.86
N GLU A 298 22.76 -24.00 43.34
CA GLU A 298 21.80 -24.45 42.32
C GLU A 298 20.35 -24.40 42.84
N ALA A 299 20.11 -24.83 44.08
CA ALA A 299 18.79 -24.77 44.70
C ALA A 299 18.26 -23.33 44.80
N ALA A 300 19.13 -22.38 45.18
CA ALA A 300 18.80 -20.96 45.29
C ALA A 300 18.51 -20.33 43.92
N GLU A 301 19.32 -20.64 42.90
CA GLU A 301 19.11 -20.18 41.53
C GLU A 301 17.76 -20.65 40.98
N ARG A 302 17.49 -21.97 41.07
CA ARG A 302 16.19 -22.53 40.64
C ARG A 302 15.02 -21.94 41.41
N ALA A 303 15.17 -21.71 42.71
CA ALA A 303 14.11 -21.12 43.52
C ALA A 303 13.78 -19.69 43.07
N ALA A 304 14.80 -18.88 42.75
CA ALA A 304 14.61 -17.52 42.23
C ALA A 304 13.96 -17.52 40.83
N GLU A 305 14.37 -18.42 39.93
CA GLU A 305 13.73 -18.56 38.61
C GLU A 305 12.25 -18.97 38.75
N THR A 306 11.96 -19.89 39.66
CA THR A 306 10.59 -20.37 39.91
C THR A 306 9.74 -19.27 40.53
N GLU A 307 10.30 -18.44 41.41
CA GLU A 307 9.61 -17.28 41.97
C GLU A 307 9.20 -16.29 40.86
N ALA A 308 10.11 -15.97 39.94
CA ALA A 308 9.80 -15.10 38.80
C ALA A 308 8.72 -15.70 37.87
N LEU A 309 8.73 -17.02 37.67
CA LEU A 309 7.68 -17.72 36.95
C LEU A 309 6.34 -17.69 37.69
N ALA A 310 6.34 -17.74 39.02
CA ALA A 310 5.14 -17.64 39.84
C ALA A 310 4.53 -16.23 39.75
N ASP A 311 5.33 -15.17 39.87
CA ASP A 311 4.89 -13.78 39.68
C ASP A 311 4.26 -13.59 38.28
N ARG A 312 4.87 -14.19 37.26
CA ARG A 312 4.34 -14.18 35.90
C ARG A 312 3.02 -14.94 35.79
N ALA A 313 2.92 -16.13 36.39
CA ALA A 313 1.70 -16.92 36.40
C ALA A 313 0.55 -16.14 37.06
N GLU A 314 0.80 -15.48 38.20
CA GLU A 314 -0.16 -14.64 38.91
C GLU A 314 -0.69 -13.51 38.01
N THR A 315 0.21 -12.75 37.39
CA THR A 315 -0.14 -11.65 36.46
C THR A 315 -0.96 -12.15 35.27
N LEU A 316 -0.57 -13.30 34.70
CA LEU A 316 -1.28 -13.89 33.57
C LEU A 316 -2.67 -14.38 33.97
N LEU A 317 -2.82 -15.04 35.13
CA LEU A 317 -4.10 -15.51 35.67
C LEU A 317 -5.08 -14.36 35.95
N GLU A 318 -4.59 -13.18 36.30
CA GLU A 318 -5.42 -11.96 36.39
C GLU A 318 -5.89 -11.48 35.01
N ALA A 319 -5.04 -11.57 33.99
CA ALA A 319 -5.41 -11.15 32.64
C ALA A 319 -6.47 -12.06 31.99
N VAL A 320 -6.48 -13.35 32.32
CA VAL A 320 -7.40 -14.37 31.75
C VAL A 320 -8.55 -14.74 32.68
N ASP A 321 -8.84 -13.89 33.67
CA ASP A 321 -9.84 -14.14 34.68
C ASP A 321 -11.21 -14.55 34.11
N ALA A 322 -11.93 -15.40 34.85
CA ALA A 322 -13.20 -15.95 34.42
C ALA A 322 -14.29 -14.87 34.25
N GLU A 323 -14.34 -13.87 35.14
CA GLU A 323 -15.31 -12.78 35.08
C GLU A 323 -15.07 -11.92 33.82
N ARG A 324 -13.80 -11.62 33.53
CA ARG A 324 -13.42 -10.87 32.34
C ARG A 324 -13.85 -11.58 31.05
N ARG A 325 -13.61 -12.89 30.94
CA ARG A 325 -14.03 -13.66 29.76
C ARG A 325 -15.55 -13.77 29.62
N GLN A 326 -16.27 -13.90 30.74
CA GLN A 326 -17.74 -13.85 30.73
C GLN A 326 -18.27 -12.50 30.26
N LEU A 327 -17.64 -11.39 30.67
CA LEU A 327 -17.99 -10.06 30.18
C LEU A 327 -17.77 -9.92 28.67
N LEU A 328 -16.65 -10.43 28.15
CA LEU A 328 -16.36 -10.42 26.71
C LEU A 328 -17.36 -11.28 25.92
N ALA A 329 -17.73 -12.46 26.44
CA ALA A 329 -18.76 -13.30 25.83
C ALA A 329 -20.14 -12.63 25.83
N ALA A 330 -20.54 -12.02 26.95
CA ALA A 330 -21.79 -11.27 27.03
C ALA A 330 -21.85 -10.09 26.04
N ARG A 331 -20.72 -9.39 25.86
CA ARG A 331 -20.58 -8.31 24.87
C ARG A 331 -20.68 -8.83 23.43
N LEU A 332 -20.09 -9.99 23.14
CA LEU A 332 -20.25 -10.66 21.85
C LEU A 332 -21.71 -11.00 21.58
N ASP A 333 -22.40 -11.61 22.54
CA ASP A 333 -23.82 -11.96 22.44
C ASP A 333 -24.71 -10.74 22.24
N GLU A 334 -24.42 -9.63 22.92
CA GLU A 334 -25.14 -8.37 22.74
C GLU A 334 -25.03 -7.88 21.28
N ILE A 335 -23.83 -7.86 20.71
CA ILE A 335 -23.60 -7.45 19.32
C ILE A 335 -24.29 -8.41 18.34
N ILE A 336 -24.21 -9.74 18.57
CA ILE A 336 -24.89 -10.74 17.74
C ILE A 336 -26.40 -10.50 17.75
N ASN A 337 -27.00 -10.28 18.92
CA ASN A 337 -28.44 -10.09 19.05
C ASN A 337 -28.91 -8.78 18.39
N GLU A 338 -28.18 -7.68 18.60
CA GLU A 338 -28.52 -6.39 18.00
C GLU A 338 -28.35 -6.40 16.47
N MET A 339 -27.27 -7.02 15.99
CA MET A 339 -26.98 -7.07 14.56
C MET A 339 -27.71 -8.20 13.82
N GLY A 340 -28.40 -9.09 14.53
CA GLY A 340 -29.13 -10.21 13.97
C GLY A 340 -30.28 -9.81 13.03
N ALA A 341 -30.84 -8.61 13.21
CA ALA A 341 -31.84 -8.05 12.30
C ALA A 341 -31.26 -7.67 10.92
N TYR A 342 -29.94 -7.52 10.81
CA TYR A 342 -29.25 -7.02 9.61
C TYR A 342 -28.59 -8.16 8.83
N ALA A 343 -29.37 -9.14 8.38
CA ALA A 343 -28.87 -10.43 7.92
C ALA A 343 -27.81 -10.35 6.79
N VAL A 344 -27.99 -9.45 5.81
CA VAL A 344 -27.04 -9.25 4.70
C VAL A 344 -25.71 -8.67 5.21
N MET A 345 -25.76 -7.60 6.00
CA MET A 345 -24.58 -6.94 6.58
C MET A 345 -23.85 -7.84 7.59
N TRP A 346 -24.62 -8.61 8.37
CA TRP A 346 -24.10 -9.62 9.28
C TRP A 346 -23.26 -10.65 8.53
N LYS A 347 -23.83 -11.24 7.46
CA LYS A 347 -23.16 -12.28 6.69
C LYS A 347 -21.91 -11.75 5.98
N SER A 348 -21.94 -10.54 5.44
CA SER A 348 -20.83 -9.99 4.65
C SER A 348 -19.66 -9.50 5.49
N ARG A 349 -19.91 -8.88 6.65
CA ARG A 349 -18.87 -8.13 7.40
C ARG A 349 -18.66 -8.58 8.85
N LEU A 350 -19.73 -8.99 9.55
CA LEU A 350 -19.68 -9.17 11.01
C LEU A 350 -19.57 -10.64 11.45
N SER A 351 -20.10 -11.57 10.65
CA SER A 351 -20.14 -12.99 11.01
C SER A 351 -18.75 -13.62 11.18
N GLY A 352 -17.77 -13.23 10.35
CA GLY A 352 -16.38 -13.70 10.43
C GLY A 352 -15.72 -13.30 11.76
N PRO A 353 -15.61 -11.99 12.05
CA PRO A 353 -15.06 -11.50 13.33
C PRO A 353 -15.82 -12.04 14.56
N ALA A 354 -17.14 -12.18 14.49
CA ALA A 354 -17.95 -12.74 15.58
C ALA A 354 -17.61 -14.21 15.86
N THR A 355 -17.49 -15.01 14.81
CA THR A 355 -17.10 -16.42 14.94
C THR A 355 -15.69 -16.54 15.49
N ALA A 356 -14.74 -15.73 14.99
CA ALA A 356 -13.36 -15.73 15.46
C ALA A 356 -13.24 -15.30 16.95
N ALA A 357 -14.01 -14.31 17.38
CA ALA A 357 -14.07 -13.89 18.79
C ALA A 357 -14.61 -15.01 19.68
N GLY A 358 -15.71 -15.67 19.28
CA GLY A 358 -16.30 -16.80 20.00
C GLY A 358 -15.33 -17.98 20.11
N GLU A 359 -14.76 -18.42 18.99
CA GLU A 359 -13.78 -19.53 18.96
C GLU A 359 -12.54 -19.23 19.82
N ALA A 360 -12.05 -17.98 19.82
CA ALA A 360 -10.93 -17.59 20.66
C ALA A 360 -11.26 -17.65 22.16
N LEU A 361 -12.46 -17.19 22.57
CA LEU A 361 -12.92 -17.28 23.95
C LEU A 361 -13.14 -18.72 24.41
N ASP A 362 -13.77 -19.55 23.57
CA ASP A 362 -14.01 -20.97 23.86
C ASP A 362 -12.69 -21.72 24.01
N ARG A 363 -11.75 -21.51 23.09
CA ARG A 363 -10.44 -22.18 23.12
C ARG A 363 -9.59 -21.69 24.29
N ALA A 364 -9.71 -20.42 24.69
CA ALA A 364 -9.09 -19.92 25.92
C ALA A 364 -9.69 -20.61 27.16
N ALA A 365 -10.99 -20.87 27.18
CA ALA A 365 -11.64 -21.61 28.26
C ALA A 365 -11.19 -23.07 28.31
N GLU A 366 -11.07 -23.74 27.16
CA GLU A 366 -10.53 -25.10 27.04
C GLU A 366 -9.08 -25.21 27.54
N LEU A 367 -8.21 -24.28 27.16
CA LEU A 367 -6.82 -24.27 27.65
C LEU A 367 -6.73 -24.07 29.16
N LEU A 368 -7.53 -23.15 29.72
CA LEU A 368 -7.54 -22.97 31.17
C LEU A 368 -8.18 -24.15 31.92
N ALA A 369 -9.09 -24.91 31.29
CA ALA A 369 -9.67 -26.12 31.88
C ALA A 369 -8.66 -27.29 31.95
N GLN A 370 -7.57 -27.25 31.18
CA GLN A 370 -6.48 -28.23 31.25
C GLN A 370 -5.55 -28.00 32.44
N LEU A 371 -5.58 -26.79 33.04
CA LEU A 371 -4.77 -26.48 34.21
C LEU A 371 -5.31 -27.22 35.45
N PRO A 372 -4.43 -27.65 36.38
CA PRO A 372 -4.87 -28.21 37.64
C PRO A 372 -5.80 -27.24 38.40
N GLY A 373 -6.79 -27.80 39.10
CA GLY A 373 -7.76 -27.02 39.88
C GLY A 373 -7.11 -26.10 40.92
N GLU A 374 -5.96 -26.50 41.47
CA GLU A 374 -5.19 -25.74 42.45
C GLU A 374 -4.57 -24.45 41.88
N VAL A 375 -4.21 -24.47 40.59
CA VAL A 375 -3.61 -23.32 39.88
C VAL A 375 -4.70 -22.33 39.47
N THR A 376 -5.79 -22.84 38.91
CA THR A 376 -6.94 -22.03 38.48
C THR A 376 -7.67 -21.38 39.66
N SER A 377 -7.76 -22.08 40.79
CA SER A 377 -8.29 -21.53 42.05
C SER A 377 -7.29 -20.70 42.85
N ARG A 378 -6.07 -20.49 42.32
CA ARG A 378 -5.00 -19.70 42.96
C ARG A 378 -4.63 -20.19 44.37
N GLN A 379 -4.73 -21.50 44.59
CA GLN A 379 -4.47 -22.12 45.90
C GLN A 379 -3.02 -22.59 46.05
N ARG A 380 -2.39 -23.05 44.96
CA ARG A 380 -1.03 -23.61 45.02
C ARG A 380 -0.35 -23.65 43.64
N LEU A 381 0.96 -23.43 43.62
CA LEU A 381 1.84 -23.66 42.48
C LEU A 381 2.92 -24.68 42.84
N LEU A 382 3.30 -25.55 41.90
CA LEU A 382 4.34 -26.57 42.10
C LEU A 382 5.47 -26.34 41.10
N GLN A 383 6.71 -26.24 41.60
CA GLN A 383 7.91 -25.87 40.84
C GLN A 383 8.11 -26.74 39.59
N SER A 384 8.05 -28.07 39.70
CA SER A 384 8.28 -29.00 38.60
C SER A 384 7.33 -28.88 37.40
N VAL A 385 6.13 -28.32 37.59
CA VAL A 385 5.10 -28.19 36.54
C VAL A 385 4.78 -26.75 36.17
N LEU A 386 5.25 -25.78 36.96
CA LEU A 386 4.98 -24.35 36.78
C LEU A 386 5.35 -23.82 35.37
N PRO A 387 6.50 -24.18 34.76
CA PRO A 387 6.84 -23.69 33.43
C PRO A 387 5.77 -24.03 32.37
N GLY A 388 5.32 -25.28 32.33
CA GLY A 388 4.28 -25.71 31.38
C GLY A 388 2.91 -25.08 31.65
N GLN A 389 2.60 -24.82 32.93
CA GLN A 389 1.38 -24.10 33.30
C GLN A 389 1.42 -22.63 32.85
N VAL A 390 2.55 -21.94 33.02
CA VAL A 390 2.74 -20.56 32.55
C VAL A 390 2.57 -20.46 31.03
N GLU A 391 3.08 -21.43 30.27
CA GLU A 391 2.91 -21.47 28.81
C GLU A 391 1.43 -21.63 28.40
N LEU A 392 0.67 -22.49 29.09
CA LEU A 392 -0.77 -22.65 28.86
C LEU A 392 -1.56 -21.39 29.19
N ILE A 393 -1.26 -20.73 30.32
CA ILE A 393 -1.94 -19.48 30.71
C ILE A 393 -1.58 -18.36 29.73
N ALA A 394 -0.32 -18.25 29.30
CA ALA A 394 0.10 -17.27 28.30
C ALA A 394 -0.62 -17.49 26.96
N SER A 395 -0.73 -18.74 26.50
CA SER A 395 -1.47 -19.07 25.28
C SER A 395 -2.96 -18.71 25.39
N ALA A 396 -3.57 -18.93 26.56
CA ALA A 396 -4.94 -18.49 26.82
C ALA A 396 -5.06 -16.96 26.84
N GLN A 397 -4.05 -16.24 27.34
CA GLN A 397 -4.01 -14.77 27.30
C GLN A 397 -3.98 -14.25 25.87
N ASP A 398 -3.14 -14.81 25.00
CA ASP A 398 -3.06 -14.42 23.60
C ASP A 398 -4.42 -14.60 22.89
N LEU A 399 -5.14 -15.68 23.19
CA LEU A 399 -6.50 -15.90 22.69
C LEU A 399 -7.50 -14.86 23.22
N VAL A 400 -7.45 -14.52 24.51
CA VAL A 400 -8.30 -13.45 25.08
C VAL A 400 -7.99 -12.09 24.44
N VAL A 401 -6.71 -11.77 24.21
CA VAL A 401 -6.28 -10.55 23.52
C VAL A 401 -6.80 -10.53 22.08
N SER A 402 -6.72 -11.66 21.38
CA SER A 402 -7.28 -11.82 20.04
C SER A 402 -8.80 -11.59 20.04
N ALA A 403 -9.53 -12.17 21.00
CA ALA A 403 -10.98 -11.98 21.13
C ALA A 403 -11.34 -10.50 21.37
N VAL A 404 -10.59 -9.77 22.20
CA VAL A 404 -10.77 -8.33 22.39
C VAL A 404 -10.59 -7.57 21.07
N ALA A 405 -9.54 -7.87 20.31
CA ALA A 405 -9.31 -7.20 19.02
C ALA A 405 -10.43 -7.47 18.01
N GLN A 406 -10.95 -8.71 17.95
CA GLN A 406 -12.10 -9.03 17.10
C GLN A 406 -13.39 -8.33 17.56
N LEU A 407 -13.61 -8.20 18.86
CA LEU A 407 -14.73 -7.43 19.41
C LEU A 407 -14.65 -5.94 19.05
N ASP A 408 -13.47 -5.33 19.09
CA ASP A 408 -13.31 -3.93 18.68
C ASP A 408 -13.61 -3.73 17.17
N VAL A 409 -13.24 -4.70 16.33
CA VAL A 409 -13.62 -4.72 14.90
C VAL A 409 -15.13 -4.84 14.75
N LEU A 410 -15.78 -5.72 15.53
CA LEU A 410 -17.23 -5.89 15.51
C LEU A 410 -17.98 -4.64 15.93
N GLU A 411 -17.51 -3.92 16.95
CA GLU A 411 -18.14 -2.68 17.39
C GLU A 411 -18.00 -1.56 16.37
N THR A 412 -16.83 -1.46 15.74
CA THR A 412 -16.61 -0.53 14.64
C THR A 412 -17.54 -0.86 13.48
N GLY A 413 -17.66 -2.15 13.15
CA GLY A 413 -18.56 -2.65 12.11
C GLY A 413 -20.05 -2.39 12.43
N ARG A 414 -20.49 -2.67 13.67
CA ARG A 414 -21.84 -2.35 14.17
C ARG A 414 -22.14 -0.86 13.98
N THR A 415 -21.23 -0.01 14.45
CA THR A 415 -21.40 1.46 14.36
C THR A 415 -21.47 1.91 12.91
N ALA A 416 -20.66 1.33 12.02
CA ALA A 416 -20.70 1.62 10.59
C ALA A 416 -22.07 1.24 9.97
N VAL A 417 -22.57 0.02 10.23
CA VAL A 417 -23.88 -0.43 9.70
C VAL A 417 -25.02 0.47 10.16
N LEU A 418 -25.06 0.85 11.45
CA LEU A 418 -26.08 1.74 11.98
C LEU A 418 -26.01 3.16 11.38
N ASN A 419 -24.79 3.68 11.17
CA ASN A 419 -24.60 4.97 10.50
C ASN A 419 -25.00 4.92 9.02
N GLU A 420 -24.64 3.85 8.30
CA GLU A 420 -25.03 3.62 6.90
C GLU A 420 -26.57 3.55 6.78
N GLN A 421 -27.24 2.83 7.69
CA GLN A 421 -28.71 2.80 7.76
C GLN A 421 -29.28 4.21 7.94
N GLN A 422 -28.79 4.97 8.92
CA GLN A 422 -29.31 6.32 9.18
C GLN A 422 -29.10 7.26 7.98
N GLN A 423 -27.94 7.16 7.32
CA GLN A 423 -27.66 7.93 6.11
C GLN A 423 -28.63 7.57 4.99
N LEU A 424 -28.88 6.27 4.77
CA LEU A 424 -29.79 5.81 3.73
C LEU A 424 -31.23 6.25 4.02
N GLU A 425 -31.71 6.14 5.26
CA GLU A 425 -33.05 6.61 5.66
C GLU A 425 -33.22 8.12 5.40
N SER A 426 -32.20 8.91 5.72
CA SER A 426 -32.21 10.36 5.47
C SER A 426 -32.23 10.67 3.97
N GLY A 427 -31.43 9.94 3.17
CA GLY A 427 -31.36 10.08 1.72
C GLY A 427 -32.67 9.68 1.03
N VAL A 428 -33.24 8.54 1.40
CA VAL A 428 -34.56 8.08 0.92
C VAL A 428 -35.66 9.10 1.26
N THR A 429 -35.61 9.71 2.44
CA THR A 429 -36.56 10.75 2.85
C THR A 429 -36.41 12.02 2.00
N ALA A 430 -35.18 12.46 1.75
CA ALA A 430 -34.90 13.61 0.89
C ALA A 430 -35.33 13.38 -0.56
N LEU A 431 -35.01 12.19 -1.11
CA LEU A 431 -35.43 11.80 -2.45
C LEU A 431 -36.96 11.76 -2.57
N ARG A 432 -37.65 11.21 -1.55
CA ARG A 432 -39.13 11.20 -1.50
C ARG A 432 -39.71 12.60 -1.59
N GLN A 433 -39.13 13.59 -0.90
CA GLN A 433 -39.59 14.98 -0.97
C GLN A 433 -39.44 15.54 -2.40
N ARG A 434 -38.32 15.28 -3.06
CA ARG A 434 -38.10 15.73 -4.45
C ARG A 434 -39.01 15.01 -5.45
N LEU A 435 -39.34 13.74 -5.21
CA LEU A 435 -40.31 13.00 -6.03
C LEU A 435 -41.73 13.57 -5.89
N GLN A 436 -42.11 14.12 -4.74
CA GLN A 436 -43.39 14.83 -4.58
C GLN A 436 -43.42 16.13 -5.40
N GLU A 437 -42.29 16.83 -5.51
CA GLU A 437 -42.16 18.01 -6.38
C GLU A 437 -42.27 17.62 -7.86
N LEU A 438 -41.66 16.49 -8.27
CA LEU A 438 -41.79 15.94 -9.62
C LEU A 438 -43.26 15.60 -9.95
N ASP A 439 -43.98 14.95 -9.04
CA ASP A 439 -45.38 14.55 -9.26
C ASP A 439 -46.30 15.77 -9.42
N ALA A 440 -46.02 16.87 -8.71
CA ALA A 440 -46.73 18.14 -8.89
C ALA A 440 -46.52 18.76 -10.29
N LEU A 441 -45.35 18.54 -10.91
CA LEU A 441 -45.04 19.00 -12.26
C LEU A 441 -45.54 18.06 -13.35
N ARG A 442 -45.83 16.80 -13.02
CA ARG A 442 -46.14 15.74 -13.99
C ARG A 442 -47.25 16.12 -14.98
N ALA A 443 -48.34 16.72 -14.53
CA ALA A 443 -49.44 17.14 -15.41
C ALA A 443 -49.02 18.19 -16.48
N GLN A 444 -47.93 18.91 -16.23
CA GLN A 444 -47.41 19.98 -17.08
C GLN A 444 -46.37 19.48 -18.09
N MET A 445 -45.87 18.25 -17.93
CA MET A 445 -44.83 17.65 -18.78
C MET A 445 -45.41 17.07 -20.09
N LEU A 446 -44.55 16.81 -21.08
CA LEU A 446 -44.91 16.05 -22.29
C LEU A 446 -45.19 14.57 -21.97
N PRO A 447 -45.96 13.83 -22.79
CA PRO A 447 -46.30 12.43 -22.53
C PRO A 447 -45.09 11.51 -22.31
N GLU A 448 -44.00 11.72 -23.06
CA GLU A 448 -42.76 10.93 -22.92
C GLU A 448 -42.07 11.19 -21.57
N THR A 449 -41.93 12.47 -21.19
CA THR A 449 -41.37 12.88 -19.89
C THR A 449 -42.28 12.53 -18.72
N GLN A 450 -43.60 12.51 -18.92
CA GLN A 450 -44.58 12.03 -17.94
C GLN A 450 -44.42 10.54 -17.65
N GLN A 451 -44.14 9.73 -18.69
CA GLN A 451 -43.87 8.31 -18.53
C GLN A 451 -42.54 8.09 -17.81
N ALA A 452 -41.48 8.80 -18.21
CA ALA A 452 -40.19 8.75 -17.51
C ALA A 452 -40.32 9.11 -16.02
N ALA A 453 -41.06 10.18 -15.69
CA ALA A 453 -41.35 10.56 -14.31
C ALA A 453 -42.12 9.45 -13.55
N ALA A 454 -43.08 8.79 -14.19
CA ALA A 454 -43.83 7.68 -13.60
C ALA A 454 -42.93 6.47 -13.32
N ASP A 455 -42.03 6.15 -14.24
CA ASP A 455 -41.10 5.04 -14.15
C ASP A 455 -40.12 5.24 -12.98
N VAL A 456 -39.61 6.47 -12.80
CA VAL A 456 -38.75 6.82 -11.65
C VAL A 456 -39.49 6.65 -10.31
N VAL A 457 -40.74 7.13 -10.21
CA VAL A 457 -41.55 6.97 -8.98
C VAL A 457 -41.85 5.49 -8.71
N ALA A 458 -42.21 4.72 -9.73
CA ALA A 458 -42.48 3.29 -9.60
C ALA A 458 -41.23 2.52 -9.18
N ARG A 459 -40.07 2.83 -9.76
CA ARG A 459 -38.78 2.25 -9.41
C ARG A 459 -38.43 2.57 -7.95
N PHE A 460 -38.53 3.84 -7.54
CA PHE A 460 -38.32 4.25 -6.15
C PHE A 460 -39.21 3.46 -5.17
N GLU A 461 -40.52 3.36 -5.41
CA GLU A 461 -41.39 2.61 -4.49
C GLU A 461 -41.07 1.11 -4.46
N SER A 462 -40.65 0.53 -5.59
CA SER A 462 -40.22 -0.88 -5.61
C SER A 462 -38.93 -1.12 -4.84
N GLU A 463 -37.92 -0.26 -5.01
CA GLU A 463 -36.60 -0.41 -4.40
C GLU A 463 -36.57 0.06 -2.94
N ARG A 464 -37.42 1.04 -2.56
CA ARG A 464 -37.50 1.60 -1.20
C ARG A 464 -37.80 0.54 -0.14
N HIS A 465 -38.68 -0.42 -0.44
CA HIS A 465 -39.03 -1.47 0.51
C HIS A 465 -37.82 -2.35 0.81
N THR A 466 -37.00 -2.65 -0.20
CA THR A 466 -35.77 -3.42 -0.03
C THR A 466 -34.65 -2.61 0.62
N MET A 467 -34.51 -1.33 0.29
CA MET A 467 -33.51 -0.42 0.87
C MET A 467 -33.68 -0.20 2.38
N LEU A 468 -34.94 -0.15 2.84
CA LEU A 468 -35.26 0.13 4.24
C LEU A 468 -35.49 -1.13 5.07
N ASP A 469 -35.52 -2.32 4.47
CA ASP A 469 -35.67 -3.59 5.18
C ASP A 469 -34.29 -4.03 5.71
N PRO A 470 -34.07 -4.04 7.04
CA PRO A 470 -32.79 -4.45 7.62
C PRO A 470 -32.35 -5.87 7.22
N GLU A 471 -33.29 -6.78 6.97
CA GLU A 471 -32.96 -8.17 6.62
C GLU A 471 -32.40 -8.31 5.20
N GLN A 472 -32.78 -7.41 4.29
CA GLN A 472 -32.49 -7.51 2.86
C GLN A 472 -31.57 -6.41 2.33
N ALA A 473 -31.46 -5.29 3.04
CA ALA A 473 -30.71 -4.14 2.61
C ALA A 473 -29.20 -4.39 2.68
N ASP A 474 -28.54 -4.20 1.54
CA ASP A 474 -27.10 -3.94 1.50
C ASP A 474 -26.92 -2.42 1.52
N TYR A 475 -26.64 -1.86 2.69
CA TYR A 475 -26.59 -0.40 2.86
C TYR A 475 -25.44 0.26 2.10
N GLU A 476 -24.32 -0.44 1.91
CA GLU A 476 -23.20 0.05 1.11
C GLU A 476 -23.62 0.17 -0.36
N GLN A 477 -24.21 -0.90 -0.90
CA GLN A 477 -24.69 -0.90 -2.28
C GLN A 477 -25.81 0.12 -2.50
N ALA A 478 -26.71 0.27 -1.52
CA ALA A 478 -27.81 1.21 -1.58
C ALA A 478 -27.31 2.67 -1.58
N LEU A 479 -26.37 3.02 -0.72
CA LEU A 479 -25.78 4.36 -0.65
C LEU A 479 -24.87 4.68 -1.84
N ALA A 480 -24.08 3.71 -2.30
CA ALA A 480 -23.10 3.93 -3.36
C ALA A 480 -23.74 3.96 -4.76
N ASN A 481 -24.78 3.14 -4.99
CA ASN A 481 -25.27 2.87 -6.35
C ASN A 481 -26.77 3.13 -6.50
N TRP A 482 -27.60 2.58 -5.63
CA TRP A 482 -29.05 2.63 -5.86
C TRP A 482 -29.65 4.02 -5.64
N LEU A 483 -29.36 4.67 -4.51
CA LEU A 483 -29.87 6.01 -4.20
C LEU A 483 -29.33 7.06 -5.21
N PRO A 484 -28.02 7.11 -5.53
CA PRO A 484 -27.52 8.04 -6.54
C PRO A 484 -28.11 7.78 -7.94
N SER A 485 -28.32 6.52 -8.34
CA SER A 485 -28.94 6.22 -9.63
C SER A 485 -30.36 6.76 -9.73
N LEU A 486 -31.16 6.71 -8.65
CA LEU A 486 -32.51 7.28 -8.63
C LEU A 486 -32.47 8.82 -8.61
N GLU A 487 -31.49 9.43 -7.94
CA GLU A 487 -31.26 10.87 -7.99
C GLU A 487 -30.87 11.36 -9.39
N ASP A 488 -30.02 10.60 -10.09
CA ASP A 488 -29.61 10.87 -11.46
C ASP A 488 -30.79 10.75 -12.44
N ASP A 489 -31.60 9.70 -12.34
CA ASP A 489 -32.79 9.51 -13.16
C ASP A 489 -33.82 10.64 -12.94
N LEU A 490 -34.01 11.06 -11.69
CA LEU A 490 -34.85 12.19 -11.32
C LEU A 490 -34.30 13.50 -11.92
N ALA A 491 -33.00 13.76 -11.77
CA ALA A 491 -32.35 14.95 -12.29
C ALA A 491 -32.43 15.02 -13.83
N ALA A 492 -32.21 13.90 -14.52
CA ALA A 492 -32.35 13.78 -15.96
C ALA A 492 -33.79 14.09 -16.42
N THR A 493 -34.79 13.58 -15.71
CA THR A 493 -36.21 13.83 -16.02
C THR A 493 -36.57 15.31 -15.85
N LEU A 494 -36.13 15.95 -14.76
CA LEU A 494 -36.34 17.38 -14.53
C LEU A 494 -35.62 18.25 -15.56
N GLN A 495 -34.39 17.90 -15.91
CA GLN A 495 -33.62 18.61 -16.94
C GLN A 495 -34.32 18.51 -18.31
N GLN A 496 -34.80 17.32 -18.68
CA GLN A 496 -35.55 17.13 -19.93
C GLN A 496 -36.80 18.01 -19.97
N HIS A 497 -37.56 18.09 -18.86
CA HIS A 497 -38.71 18.98 -18.76
C HIS A 497 -38.33 20.46 -18.96
N GLU A 498 -37.24 20.93 -18.36
CA GLU A 498 -36.77 22.30 -18.57
C GLU A 498 -36.33 22.58 -20.01
N GLU A 499 -35.66 21.61 -20.64
CA GLU A 499 -35.22 21.72 -22.03
C GLU A 499 -36.41 21.77 -23.00
N ASP A 500 -37.42 20.93 -22.76
CA ASP A 500 -38.67 20.94 -23.52
C ASP A 500 -39.42 22.27 -23.34
N ALA A 501 -39.50 22.81 -22.12
CA ALA A 501 -40.08 24.12 -21.84
C ALA A 501 -39.36 25.22 -22.63
N LYS A 502 -38.02 25.27 -22.57
CA LYS A 502 -37.20 26.25 -23.31
C LYS A 502 -37.38 26.10 -24.83
N ARG A 503 -37.45 24.87 -25.35
CA ARG A 503 -37.65 24.60 -26.78
C ARG A 503 -39.00 25.10 -27.27
N LEU A 504 -40.08 24.72 -26.58
CA LEU A 504 -41.44 25.09 -26.99
C LEU A 504 -41.71 26.58 -26.82
N TRP A 505 -41.17 27.20 -25.77
CA TRP A 505 -41.28 28.65 -25.58
C TRP A 505 -40.63 29.44 -26.73
N ARG A 506 -39.45 29.01 -27.18
CA ARG A 506 -38.81 29.59 -28.37
C ARG A 506 -39.67 29.39 -29.63
N ALA A 507 -40.23 28.20 -29.82
CA ALA A 507 -41.09 27.90 -30.96
C ALA A 507 -42.37 28.77 -30.96
N ALA A 508 -43.00 29.00 -29.80
CA ALA A 508 -44.14 29.90 -29.66
C ALA A 508 -43.80 31.34 -30.09
N ARG A 509 -42.63 31.85 -29.68
CA ARG A 509 -42.15 33.18 -30.08
C ARG A 509 -41.88 33.28 -31.58
N ASP A 510 -41.30 32.24 -32.18
CA ASP A 510 -41.07 32.17 -33.62
C ASP A 510 -42.39 32.16 -34.41
N TRP A 511 -43.37 31.40 -33.92
CA TRP A 511 -44.73 31.41 -34.46
C TRP A 511 -45.38 32.78 -34.35
N ARG A 512 -45.28 33.47 -33.21
CA ARG A 512 -45.79 34.84 -33.05
C ARG A 512 -45.21 35.77 -34.12
N GLY A 513 -43.89 35.74 -34.32
CA GLY A 513 -43.24 36.54 -35.36
C GLY A 513 -43.64 36.18 -36.80
N ARG A 514 -43.96 34.91 -37.09
CA ARG A 514 -44.52 34.48 -38.38
C ARG A 514 -45.95 34.96 -38.57
N LEU A 515 -46.82 34.73 -37.59
CA LEU A 515 -48.22 35.13 -37.61
C LEU A 515 -48.36 36.64 -37.71
N ASP A 516 -47.58 37.44 -36.96
CA ASP A 516 -47.55 38.90 -37.07
C ASP A 516 -47.19 39.39 -38.49
N ARG A 517 -46.21 38.74 -39.15
CA ARG A 517 -45.82 39.08 -40.53
C ARG A 517 -46.95 38.78 -41.52
N ASN A 518 -47.58 37.62 -41.39
CA ASN A 518 -48.69 37.22 -42.26
C ASN A 518 -49.93 38.09 -42.00
N TRP A 519 -50.20 38.43 -40.74
CA TRP A 519 -51.24 39.37 -40.35
C TRP A 519 -51.04 40.76 -40.97
N ARG A 520 -49.83 41.34 -40.85
CA ARG A 520 -49.50 42.61 -41.50
C ARG A 520 -49.69 42.56 -43.02
N ARG A 521 -49.38 41.43 -43.65
CA ARG A 521 -49.64 41.23 -45.09
C ARG A 521 -51.15 41.23 -45.39
N LEU A 522 -51.95 40.51 -44.61
CA LEU A 522 -53.41 40.49 -44.74
C LEU A 522 -54.01 41.90 -44.55
N GLN A 523 -53.57 42.62 -43.50
CA GLN A 523 -54.00 43.99 -43.23
C GLN A 523 -53.64 44.93 -44.38
N SER A 524 -52.41 44.86 -44.90
CA SER A 524 -52.01 45.66 -46.08
C SER A 524 -52.85 45.37 -47.32
N LEU A 525 -53.31 44.13 -47.50
CA LEU A 525 -54.24 43.80 -48.56
C LEU A 525 -55.59 44.49 -48.31
N LEU A 526 -56.17 44.39 -47.11
CA LEU A 526 -57.45 45.02 -46.77
C LEU A 526 -57.42 46.54 -46.89
N ASP A 527 -56.32 47.21 -46.54
CA ASP A 527 -56.17 48.66 -46.66
C ASP A 527 -56.24 49.15 -48.12
N ARG A 528 -55.80 48.34 -49.08
CA ARG A 528 -55.81 48.70 -50.50
C ARG A 528 -57.18 48.61 -51.14
N ASP A 529 -58.06 47.75 -50.63
CA ASP A 529 -59.41 47.53 -51.14
C ASP A 529 -60.27 46.93 -50.01
N PRO A 530 -61.33 47.63 -49.58
CA PRO A 530 -62.09 47.31 -48.38
C PRO A 530 -62.93 46.02 -48.49
N ARG A 531 -63.02 45.42 -49.69
CA ARG A 531 -63.73 44.15 -49.88
C ARG A 531 -63.02 43.03 -49.12
N ARG A 532 -63.76 42.37 -48.23
CA ARG A 532 -63.24 41.36 -47.30
C ARG A 532 -63.11 39.98 -47.96
N PRO A 533 -62.25 39.09 -47.43
CA PRO A 533 -62.30 37.66 -47.74
C PRO A 533 -63.59 37.02 -47.20
N ALA A 534 -63.81 35.74 -47.50
CA ALA A 534 -64.93 34.99 -46.93
C ALA A 534 -64.68 34.63 -45.44
N GLU A 535 -63.41 34.50 -45.05
CA GLU A 535 -62.98 34.34 -43.66
C GLU A 535 -63.30 35.60 -42.83
N ASP A 536 -63.84 35.43 -41.62
CA ASP A 536 -64.05 36.54 -40.69
C ASP A 536 -62.71 36.99 -40.09
N VAL A 537 -62.19 38.10 -40.62
CA VAL A 537 -60.91 38.69 -40.23
C VAL A 537 -60.92 39.11 -38.76
N ASP A 538 -62.05 39.60 -38.23
CA ASP A 538 -62.11 40.11 -36.86
C ASP A 538 -62.06 38.94 -35.85
N GLN A 539 -62.77 37.85 -36.13
CA GLN A 539 -62.67 36.61 -35.34
C GLN A 539 -61.28 35.95 -35.46
N LEU A 540 -60.66 36.01 -36.63
CA LEU A 540 -59.31 35.47 -36.83
C LEU A 540 -58.25 36.25 -36.03
N TYR A 541 -58.41 37.57 -35.90
CA TYR A 541 -57.53 38.38 -35.06
C TYR A 541 -57.70 38.06 -33.57
N GLN A 542 -58.94 37.91 -33.10
CA GLN A 542 -59.21 37.52 -31.72
C GLN A 542 -58.60 36.15 -31.40
N ALA A 543 -58.77 35.16 -32.28
CA ALA A 543 -58.15 33.85 -32.11
C ALA A 543 -56.61 33.92 -32.05
N PHE A 544 -55.99 34.85 -32.79
CA PHE A 544 -54.54 35.07 -32.75
C PHE A 544 -54.06 35.70 -31.43
N GLU A 545 -54.75 36.73 -30.94
CA GLU A 545 -54.39 37.38 -29.67
C GLU A 545 -54.68 36.45 -28.47
N GLU A 546 -55.83 35.78 -28.44
CA GLU A 546 -56.16 34.78 -27.41
C GLU A 546 -55.15 33.63 -27.38
N TRP A 547 -54.70 33.16 -28.54
CA TRP A 547 -53.64 32.15 -28.63
C TRP A 547 -52.33 32.64 -27.99
N TRP A 548 -51.94 33.90 -28.22
CA TRP A 548 -50.71 34.46 -27.66
C TRP A 548 -50.83 34.68 -26.14
N ASP A 549 -51.94 35.23 -25.66
CA ASP A 549 -52.20 35.41 -24.22
C ASP A 549 -52.16 34.06 -23.48
N ARG A 550 -52.70 33.00 -24.09
CA ARG A 550 -52.63 31.64 -23.55
C ARG A 550 -51.22 31.07 -23.58
N ALA A 551 -50.41 31.39 -24.59
CA ALA A 551 -49.00 31.00 -24.63
C ALA A 551 -48.22 31.67 -23.49
N GLU A 552 -48.38 32.98 -23.28
CA GLU A 552 -47.74 33.71 -22.19
C GLU A 552 -48.17 33.21 -20.80
N GLY A 553 -49.47 32.90 -20.62
CA GLY A 553 -49.97 32.31 -19.37
C GLY A 553 -49.52 30.86 -19.13
N ALA A 554 -48.99 30.18 -20.15
CA ALA A 554 -48.55 28.78 -20.10
C ALA A 554 -47.02 28.63 -19.99
N GLU A 555 -46.27 29.68 -19.63
CA GLU A 555 -44.83 29.58 -19.41
C GLU A 555 -44.52 28.53 -18.32
N GLY A 556 -43.78 27.47 -18.68
CA GLY A 556 -43.52 26.30 -17.83
C GLY A 556 -44.52 25.14 -17.98
N GLN A 557 -45.70 25.37 -18.57
CA GLN A 557 -46.69 24.34 -18.87
C GLN A 557 -46.43 23.72 -20.26
N VAL A 558 -45.44 22.84 -20.33
CA VAL A 558 -44.91 22.25 -21.57
C VAL A 558 -45.98 21.54 -22.40
N SER A 559 -46.89 20.79 -21.77
CA SER A 559 -48.00 20.12 -22.48
C SER A 559 -48.94 21.12 -23.18
N THR A 560 -49.26 22.22 -22.52
CA THR A 560 -50.13 23.28 -23.07
C THR A 560 -49.40 24.04 -24.17
N LEU A 561 -48.12 24.35 -23.99
CA LEU A 561 -47.30 25.00 -25.01
C LEU A 561 -47.17 24.14 -26.27
N ALA A 562 -47.06 22.81 -26.14
CA ALA A 562 -46.99 21.91 -27.30
C ALA A 562 -48.27 21.97 -28.15
N GLU A 563 -49.44 21.91 -27.51
CA GLU A 563 -50.73 22.05 -28.22
C GLU A 563 -50.85 23.41 -28.93
N LEU A 564 -50.46 24.50 -28.25
CA LEU A 564 -50.49 25.84 -28.81
C LEU A 564 -49.56 26.00 -30.02
N VAL A 565 -48.36 25.42 -29.96
CA VAL A 565 -47.33 25.52 -31.01
C VAL A 565 -47.60 24.59 -32.19
N ASP A 566 -47.89 23.33 -31.92
CA ASP A 566 -47.95 22.29 -32.95
C ASP A 566 -49.31 22.21 -33.66
N VAL A 567 -50.39 22.62 -32.97
CA VAL A 567 -51.76 22.54 -33.50
C VAL A 567 -52.31 23.95 -33.79
N GLN A 568 -52.47 24.77 -32.75
CA GLN A 568 -53.25 26.01 -32.88
C GLN A 568 -52.53 27.08 -33.72
N ALA A 569 -51.21 27.24 -33.56
CA ALA A 569 -50.44 28.20 -34.37
C ALA A 569 -50.47 27.86 -35.86
N VAL A 570 -50.39 26.56 -36.20
CA VAL A 570 -50.47 26.06 -37.58
C VAL A 570 -51.85 26.32 -38.17
N GLU A 571 -52.91 26.10 -37.40
CA GLU A 571 -54.29 26.36 -37.83
C GLU A 571 -54.53 27.86 -38.11
N ILE A 572 -54.10 28.73 -37.20
CA ILE A 572 -54.21 30.19 -37.36
C ILE A 572 -53.42 30.66 -38.59
N ASP A 573 -52.18 30.17 -38.78
CA ASP A 573 -51.38 30.49 -39.97
C ASP A 573 -52.09 30.06 -41.26
N ALA A 574 -52.65 28.84 -41.30
CA ALA A 574 -53.37 28.33 -42.45
C ALA A 574 -54.62 29.17 -42.77
N ARG A 575 -55.35 29.62 -41.75
CA ARG A 575 -56.51 30.52 -41.91
C ARG A 575 -56.10 31.90 -42.44
N ILE A 576 -55.03 32.50 -41.91
CA ILE A 576 -54.48 33.77 -42.41
C ILE A 576 -54.02 33.63 -43.87
N GLN A 577 -53.28 32.58 -44.21
CA GLN A 577 -52.82 32.33 -45.58
C GLN A 577 -53.98 32.11 -46.54
N ARG A 578 -55.05 31.41 -46.13
CA ARG A 578 -56.27 31.24 -46.93
C ARG A 578 -56.95 32.58 -47.19
N ALA A 579 -57.09 33.44 -46.19
CA ALA A 579 -57.66 34.78 -46.35
C ALA A 579 -56.81 35.66 -47.30
N ILE A 580 -55.48 35.60 -47.19
CA ILE A 580 -54.56 36.26 -48.12
C ILE A 580 -54.76 35.75 -49.55
N GLY A 581 -54.82 34.42 -49.73
CA GLY A 581 -55.04 33.80 -51.04
C GLY A 581 -56.36 34.19 -51.68
N GLN A 582 -57.46 34.16 -50.90
CA GLN A 582 -58.78 34.61 -51.36
C GLN A 582 -58.76 36.06 -51.87
N LEU A 583 -58.06 36.96 -51.16
CA LEU A 583 -57.94 38.35 -51.60
C LEU A 583 -57.04 38.50 -52.84
N ASP A 584 -55.84 37.89 -52.84
CA ASP A 584 -54.88 38.03 -53.95
C ASP A 584 -55.45 37.43 -55.25
N ASP A 585 -55.98 36.22 -55.20
CA ASP A 585 -56.56 35.53 -56.36
C ASP A 585 -57.91 36.14 -56.75
N GLY A 586 -58.77 36.42 -55.77
CA GLY A 586 -60.06 37.06 -56.00
C GLY A 586 -59.92 38.42 -56.67
N ARG A 587 -58.91 39.23 -56.30
CA ARG A 587 -58.64 40.54 -56.94
C ARG A 587 -58.08 40.41 -58.34
N ARG A 588 -57.24 39.41 -58.61
CA ARG A 588 -56.76 39.12 -59.97
C ARG A 588 -57.95 38.77 -60.87
N GLN A 589 -58.79 37.85 -60.42
CA GLN A 589 -60.01 37.47 -61.11
C GLN A 589 -60.95 38.67 -61.31
N ASN A 590 -61.15 39.50 -60.29
CA ASN A 590 -62.00 40.69 -60.36
C ASN A 590 -61.52 41.64 -61.46
N ARG A 591 -60.21 41.89 -61.53
CA ARG A 591 -59.59 42.76 -62.53
C ARG A 591 -59.79 42.22 -63.94
N ASP A 592 -59.61 40.93 -64.14
CA ASP A 592 -59.70 40.32 -65.48
C ASP A 592 -61.17 40.20 -65.94
N LEU A 593 -62.09 39.85 -65.04
CA LEU A 593 -63.53 39.91 -65.32
C LEU A 593 -63.98 41.32 -65.69
N LEU A 594 -63.53 42.34 -64.95
CA LEU A 594 -63.90 43.73 -65.20
C LEU A 594 -63.35 44.24 -66.55
N LYS A 595 -62.15 43.82 -66.96
CA LYS A 595 -61.64 44.10 -68.33
C LYS A 595 -62.53 43.47 -69.39
N GLU A 596 -62.95 42.22 -69.20
CA GLU A 596 -63.76 41.50 -70.18
C GLU A 596 -65.20 42.06 -70.26
N VAL A 597 -65.81 42.40 -69.11
CA VAL A 597 -67.11 43.10 -69.07
C VAL A 597 -67.02 44.43 -69.83
N ARG A 598 -66.00 45.25 -69.58
CA ARG A 598 -65.80 46.52 -70.31
C ARG A 598 -65.52 46.33 -71.80
N ARG A 599 -64.94 45.20 -72.21
CA ARG A 599 -64.77 44.87 -73.63
C ARG A 599 -66.13 44.58 -74.25
N ARG A 600 -66.88 43.60 -73.73
CA ARG A 600 -68.20 43.24 -74.26
C ARG A 600 -69.19 44.39 -74.20
N ARG A 601 -69.11 45.22 -73.16
CA ARG A 601 -69.88 46.45 -73.04
C ARG A 601 -69.74 47.34 -74.28
N ARG A 602 -68.51 47.57 -74.75
CA ARG A 602 -68.24 48.35 -75.96
C ARG A 602 -68.78 47.68 -77.23
N ASP A 603 -68.72 46.35 -77.30
CA ASP A 603 -69.23 45.60 -78.45
C ASP A 603 -70.76 45.67 -78.52
N VAL A 604 -71.46 45.56 -77.38
CA VAL A 604 -72.92 45.77 -77.29
C VAL A 604 -73.30 47.23 -77.57
N GLU A 605 -72.57 48.21 -77.06
CA GLU A 605 -72.78 49.64 -77.38
C GLU A 605 -72.72 49.89 -78.90
N ARG A 606 -71.73 49.30 -79.60
CA ARG A 606 -71.62 49.39 -81.06
C ARG A 606 -72.80 48.74 -81.77
N LEU A 607 -73.21 47.53 -81.37
CA LEU A 607 -74.37 46.86 -81.97
C LEU A 607 -75.66 47.66 -81.77
N ARG A 608 -75.84 48.25 -80.59
CA ARG A 608 -76.97 49.12 -80.28
C ARG A 608 -76.98 50.37 -81.15
N GLU A 609 -75.83 51.03 -81.32
CA GLU A 609 -75.67 52.18 -82.23
C GLU A 609 -75.94 51.78 -83.68
N ASP A 610 -75.45 50.63 -84.13
CA ASP A 610 -75.66 50.12 -85.49
C ASP A 610 -77.14 49.84 -85.76
N VAL A 611 -77.86 49.19 -84.84
CA VAL A 611 -79.32 48.96 -84.93
C VAL A 611 -80.06 50.30 -84.96
N SER A 612 -79.70 51.24 -84.08
CA SER A 612 -80.32 52.56 -84.06
C SER A 612 -80.08 53.33 -85.36
N ARG A 613 -78.88 53.24 -85.94
CA ARG A 613 -78.55 53.87 -87.23
C ARG A 613 -79.33 53.24 -88.37
N LEU A 614 -79.42 51.90 -88.41
CA LEU A 614 -80.24 51.19 -89.42
C LEU A 614 -81.71 51.58 -89.32
N ALA A 615 -82.24 51.73 -88.11
CA ALA A 615 -83.61 52.18 -87.88
C ALA A 615 -83.87 53.60 -88.40
N THR A 616 -82.93 54.54 -88.23
CA THR A 616 -83.13 55.94 -88.65
C THR A 616 -82.77 56.20 -90.11
N GLU A 617 -81.73 55.57 -90.65
CA GLU A 617 -81.18 55.84 -91.99
C GLU A 617 -81.66 54.87 -93.07
N GLY A 618 -82.33 53.76 -92.70
CA GLY A 618 -82.77 52.68 -93.60
C GLY A 618 -83.86 53.02 -94.62
N GLY A 619 -84.16 54.31 -94.84
CA GLY A 619 -85.20 54.78 -95.76
C GLY A 619 -86.64 54.64 -95.25
N TRP A 620 -86.87 54.01 -94.09
CA TRP A 620 -88.18 53.83 -93.46
C TRP A 620 -88.17 54.33 -92.00
N PRO A 621 -88.01 55.65 -91.77
CA PRO A 621 -87.79 56.21 -90.44
C PRO A 621 -89.00 56.12 -89.51
N GLY A 622 -90.20 55.85 -90.03
CA GLY A 622 -91.44 55.71 -89.26
C GLY A 622 -91.57 54.36 -88.52
N LEU A 623 -90.78 53.35 -88.90
CA LEU A 623 -90.90 52.00 -88.35
C LEU A 623 -90.40 51.93 -86.90
N ALA A 624 -91.25 51.44 -86.01
CA ALA A 624 -90.86 51.14 -84.63
C ALA A 624 -90.27 49.73 -84.52
N TRP A 625 -89.01 49.64 -84.10
CA TRP A 625 -88.32 48.38 -83.81
C TRP A 625 -88.36 48.10 -82.30
N ASP A 626 -88.70 46.88 -81.90
CA ASP A 626 -88.78 46.50 -80.49
C ASP A 626 -87.38 46.30 -79.89
N MET A 627 -86.81 47.36 -79.32
CA MET A 627 -85.53 47.35 -78.62
C MET A 627 -85.66 46.97 -77.13
N ARG A 628 -86.87 46.73 -76.61
CA ARG A 628 -87.09 46.60 -75.16
C ARG A 628 -86.38 45.39 -74.54
N GLY A 629 -86.36 44.25 -75.23
CA GLY A 629 -85.67 43.04 -74.76
C GLY A 629 -84.16 43.24 -74.62
N PRO A 630 -83.45 43.62 -75.71
CA PRO A 630 -82.03 43.92 -75.66
C PRO A 630 -81.65 45.05 -74.68
N ASP A 631 -82.43 46.15 -74.63
CA ASP A 631 -82.17 47.27 -73.70
C ASP A 631 -82.35 46.87 -72.22
N ASP A 632 -83.27 45.94 -71.89
CA ASP A 632 -83.42 45.43 -70.52
C ASP A 632 -82.19 44.61 -70.09
N LEU A 633 -81.70 43.73 -70.98
CA LEU A 633 -80.47 42.95 -70.72
C LEU A 633 -79.26 43.86 -70.53
N TRP A 634 -79.14 44.91 -71.35
CA TRP A 634 -78.11 45.93 -71.23
C TRP A 634 -78.15 46.69 -69.90
N ARG A 635 -79.35 47.11 -69.48
CA ARG A 635 -79.56 47.78 -68.19
C ARG A 635 -79.16 46.87 -67.02
N ARG A 636 -79.64 45.63 -67.01
CA ARG A 636 -79.35 44.64 -65.96
C ARG A 636 -77.86 44.29 -65.90
N MET A 637 -77.18 44.26 -67.05
CA MET A 637 -75.73 44.09 -67.11
C MET A 637 -74.99 45.26 -66.44
N SER A 638 -75.39 46.50 -66.74
CA SER A 638 -74.80 47.71 -66.14
C SER A 638 -75.04 47.80 -64.63
N GLU A 639 -76.22 47.38 -64.17
CA GLU A 639 -76.55 47.26 -62.75
C GLU A 639 -75.67 46.20 -62.06
N ALA A 640 -75.49 45.03 -62.68
CA ALA A 640 -74.61 43.98 -62.18
C ALA A 640 -73.14 44.45 -62.11
N GLU A 641 -72.62 45.13 -63.15
CA GLU A 641 -71.28 45.73 -63.14
C GLU A 641 -71.12 46.74 -62.00
N SER A 642 -72.09 47.65 -61.85
CA SER A 642 -72.05 48.69 -60.81
C SER A 642 -72.12 48.12 -59.40
N SER A 643 -72.95 47.09 -59.21
CA SER A 643 -73.13 46.43 -57.92
C SER A 643 -71.85 45.72 -57.44
N SER A 644 -70.97 45.27 -58.34
CA SER A 644 -69.67 44.66 -57.97
C SER A 644 -68.80 45.56 -57.11
N MET A 645 -68.91 46.90 -57.23
CA MET A 645 -68.09 47.84 -56.45
C MET A 645 -68.58 47.98 -55.00
N GLY A 646 -69.85 47.68 -54.74
CA GLY A 646 -70.47 47.76 -53.41
C GLY A 646 -70.58 46.42 -52.68
N MET A 647 -70.08 45.32 -53.26
CA MET A 647 -70.17 43.99 -52.64
C MET A 647 -69.25 43.90 -51.41
N PRO A 648 -69.72 43.27 -50.31
CA PRO A 648 -68.96 43.21 -49.05
C PRO A 648 -67.74 42.29 -49.13
N THR A 649 -67.75 41.26 -49.99
CA THR A 649 -66.61 40.36 -50.18
C THR A 649 -66.15 40.30 -51.64
N ILE A 650 -64.88 39.90 -51.84
CA ILE A 650 -64.28 39.80 -53.17
C ILE A 650 -64.95 38.73 -54.05
N ASP A 651 -65.43 37.63 -53.44
CA ASP A 651 -66.14 36.56 -54.16
C ASP A 651 -67.51 37.02 -54.66
N HIS A 652 -68.27 37.75 -53.84
CA HIS A 652 -69.54 38.34 -54.27
C HIS A 652 -69.32 39.38 -55.37
N ALA A 653 -68.25 40.17 -55.30
CA ALA A 653 -67.87 41.09 -56.36
C ALA A 653 -67.57 40.35 -57.68
N ASN A 654 -66.84 39.23 -57.61
CA ASN A 654 -66.57 38.39 -58.79
C ASN A 654 -67.83 37.76 -59.36
N GLY A 655 -68.74 37.27 -58.51
CA GLY A 655 -70.04 36.73 -58.93
C GLY A 655 -70.89 37.78 -59.67
N ALA A 656 -70.94 39.02 -59.16
CA ALA A 656 -71.63 40.12 -59.83
C ALA A 656 -71.04 40.45 -61.20
N LEU A 657 -69.71 40.43 -61.35
CA LEU A 657 -69.06 40.63 -62.66
C LEU A 657 -69.26 39.46 -63.63
N GLN A 658 -69.29 38.21 -63.14
CA GLN A 658 -69.62 37.05 -63.98
C GLN A 658 -71.05 37.13 -64.49
N GLN A 659 -71.99 37.54 -63.63
CA GLN A 659 -73.36 37.80 -64.03
C GLN A 659 -73.45 38.92 -65.06
N ALA A 660 -72.73 40.04 -64.86
CA ALA A 660 -72.63 41.11 -65.83
C ALA A 660 -72.08 40.60 -67.17
N LEU A 661 -71.04 39.77 -67.16
CA LEU A 661 -70.47 39.21 -68.38
C LEU A 661 -71.45 38.30 -69.13
N SER A 662 -72.21 37.47 -68.41
CA SER A 662 -73.26 36.63 -69.00
C SER A 662 -74.38 37.46 -69.62
N LEU A 663 -74.85 38.48 -68.91
CA LEU A 663 -75.88 39.40 -69.41
C LEU A 663 -75.37 40.22 -70.61
N ALA A 664 -74.09 40.60 -70.62
CA ALA A 664 -73.46 41.26 -71.77
C ALA A 664 -73.49 40.36 -73.00
N GLY A 665 -73.17 39.07 -72.85
CA GLY A 665 -73.24 38.10 -73.96
C GLY A 665 -74.67 37.90 -74.48
N GLN A 666 -75.66 37.80 -73.59
CA GLN A 666 -77.06 37.70 -74.02
C GLN A 666 -77.56 38.97 -74.72
N ALA A 667 -77.14 40.15 -74.24
CA ALA A 667 -77.47 41.42 -74.89
C ALA A 667 -76.82 41.51 -76.28
N GLU A 668 -75.54 41.13 -76.40
CA GLU A 668 -74.81 41.08 -77.68
C GLU A 668 -75.56 40.24 -78.72
N GLU A 669 -75.91 38.99 -78.37
CA GLU A 669 -76.67 38.09 -79.24
C GLU A 669 -78.05 38.67 -79.62
N ALA A 670 -78.76 39.29 -78.67
CA ALA A 670 -80.08 39.85 -78.91
C ALA A 670 -80.05 41.08 -79.83
N TYR A 671 -79.06 41.98 -79.68
CA TYR A 671 -78.89 43.10 -80.61
C TYR A 671 -78.41 42.65 -81.99
N ASP A 672 -77.56 41.62 -82.08
CA ASP A 672 -77.10 41.07 -83.36
C ASP A 672 -78.28 40.45 -84.15
N GLN A 673 -79.12 39.65 -83.48
CA GLN A 673 -80.36 39.10 -84.07
C GLN A 673 -81.34 40.21 -84.50
N LEU A 674 -81.48 41.26 -83.67
CA LEU A 674 -82.32 42.41 -84.01
C LEU A 674 -81.76 43.15 -85.24
N ARG A 675 -80.43 43.36 -85.31
CA ARG A 675 -79.76 43.98 -86.46
C ARG A 675 -80.03 43.21 -87.74
N ASP A 676 -79.92 41.90 -87.70
CA ASP A 676 -80.14 41.04 -88.87
C ASP A 676 -81.62 41.07 -89.31
N THR A 677 -82.54 41.06 -88.34
CA THR A 677 -83.99 41.19 -88.60
C THR A 677 -84.32 42.53 -89.25
N VAL A 678 -83.83 43.64 -88.66
CA VAL A 678 -83.98 45.00 -89.18
C VAL A 678 -83.45 45.09 -90.62
N THR A 679 -82.25 44.57 -90.85
CA THR A 679 -81.60 44.61 -92.17
C THR A 679 -82.40 43.85 -93.22
N ASN A 680 -82.88 42.65 -92.90
CA ASN A 680 -83.63 41.79 -93.82
C ASN A 680 -85.02 42.38 -94.13
N GLU A 681 -85.73 42.88 -93.12
CA GLU A 681 -87.05 43.48 -93.29
C GLU A 681 -86.98 44.80 -94.07
N LEU A 682 -86.01 45.67 -93.77
CA LEU A 682 -85.77 46.90 -94.56
C LEU A 682 -85.40 46.59 -96.02
N ALA A 683 -84.58 45.57 -96.26
CA ALA A 683 -84.23 45.14 -97.62
C ALA A 683 -85.45 44.62 -98.38
N THR A 684 -86.33 43.87 -97.70
CA THR A 684 -87.56 43.32 -98.28
C THR A 684 -88.56 44.43 -98.60
N LEU A 685 -88.85 45.31 -97.63
CA LEU A 685 -89.71 46.48 -97.84
C LEU A 685 -89.16 47.41 -98.93
N GLY A 686 -87.85 47.66 -98.93
CA GLY A 686 -87.19 48.47 -99.97
C GLY A 686 -87.25 47.83 -101.37
N ARG A 687 -87.32 46.50 -101.48
CA ARG A 687 -87.55 45.80 -102.75
C ARG A 687 -89.01 45.93 -103.18
N VAL A 688 -89.96 45.58 -102.33
CA VAL A 688 -91.41 45.59 -102.65
C VAL A 688 -91.90 47.00 -102.98
N TYR A 689 -91.41 48.02 -102.26
CA TYR A 689 -91.72 49.41 -102.58
C TYR A 689 -91.21 49.82 -103.97
N ARG A 690 -89.97 49.45 -104.33
CA ARG A 690 -89.42 49.76 -105.66
C ARG A 690 -90.20 49.07 -106.78
N GLU A 691 -90.55 47.81 -106.60
CA GLU A 691 -91.38 47.06 -107.56
C GLU A 691 -92.76 47.72 -107.73
N THR A 692 -93.40 48.11 -106.63
CA THR A 692 -94.74 48.72 -106.66
C THR A 692 -94.70 50.15 -107.20
N ALA A 693 -93.66 50.93 -106.88
CA ALA A 693 -93.45 52.27 -107.42
C ALA A 693 -93.17 52.24 -108.94
N GLN A 694 -92.43 51.24 -109.43
CA GLN A 694 -92.21 51.08 -110.87
C GLN A 694 -93.53 50.78 -111.60
N VAL A 695 -94.37 49.90 -111.04
CA VAL A 695 -95.71 49.63 -111.57
C VAL A 695 -96.58 50.89 -111.55
N TYR A 696 -96.51 51.68 -110.49
CA TYR A 696 -97.19 52.97 -110.39
C TYR A 696 -96.76 53.95 -111.49
N ASP A 697 -95.46 54.04 -111.75
CA ASP A 697 -94.90 54.90 -112.79
C ASP A 697 -95.35 54.45 -114.19
N GLU A 698 -95.35 53.13 -114.46
CA GLU A 698 -95.85 52.55 -115.73
C GLU A 698 -97.33 52.88 -115.96
N VAL A 699 -98.18 52.71 -114.94
CA VAL A 699 -99.61 53.04 -115.02
C VAL A 699 -99.83 54.55 -115.13
N THR A 700 -98.97 55.37 -114.51
CA THR A 700 -99.00 56.84 -114.66
C THR A 700 -98.70 57.26 -116.09
N GLN A 701 -97.75 56.58 -116.75
CA GLN A 701 -97.45 56.78 -118.16
C GLN A 701 -98.67 56.44 -119.04
N MET A 702 -99.32 55.29 -118.79
CA MET A 702 -100.57 54.92 -119.48
C MET A 702 -101.68 55.95 -119.30
N ALA A 703 -101.83 56.52 -118.10
CA ALA A 703 -102.78 57.61 -117.85
C ALA A 703 -102.47 58.86 -118.68
N ALA A 704 -101.18 59.19 -118.83
CA ALA A 704 -100.76 60.33 -119.65
C ALA A 704 -101.06 60.11 -121.13
N ASP A 705 -100.87 58.90 -121.63
CA ASP A 705 -101.21 58.54 -123.02
C ASP A 705 -102.73 58.60 -123.26
N LEU A 706 -103.54 58.13 -122.31
CA LEU A 706 -105.01 58.23 -122.39
C LEU A 706 -105.49 59.69 -122.29
N ARG A 707 -104.84 60.56 -121.50
CA ARG A 707 -105.13 62.01 -121.47
C ARG A 707 -104.99 62.65 -122.84
N ALA A 708 -103.97 62.26 -123.61
CA ALA A 708 -103.72 62.83 -124.93
C ALA A 708 -104.81 62.49 -125.96
N GLN A 709 -105.58 61.42 -125.72
CA GLN A 709 -106.66 60.95 -126.61
C GLN A 709 -108.02 61.63 -126.33
N GLY A 710 -108.12 62.43 -125.27
CA GLY A 710 -109.34 63.14 -124.86
C GLY A 710 -110.11 62.43 -123.74
N PRO A 711 -111.10 63.09 -123.11
CA PRO A 711 -111.74 62.60 -121.90
C PRO A 711 -112.52 61.30 -122.14
N SER A 712 -112.08 60.20 -121.52
CA SER A 712 -112.74 58.89 -121.53
C SER A 712 -113.08 58.44 -120.11
N THR A 713 -114.11 57.61 -119.98
CA THR A 713 -114.47 56.98 -118.70
C THR A 713 -113.35 56.08 -118.15
N GLU A 714 -112.52 55.52 -119.04
CA GLU A 714 -111.37 54.70 -118.67
C GLU A 714 -110.26 55.54 -118.03
N LEU A 715 -109.99 56.74 -118.56
CA LEU A 715 -109.01 57.66 -117.99
C LEU A 715 -109.38 58.09 -116.58
N THR A 716 -110.63 58.48 -116.34
CA THR A 716 -111.09 58.90 -115.01
C THR A 716 -111.01 57.76 -113.99
N ALA A 717 -111.30 56.52 -114.41
CA ALA A 717 -111.16 55.34 -113.55
C ALA A 717 -109.68 55.04 -113.22
N LEU A 718 -108.76 55.22 -114.17
CA LEU A 718 -107.34 54.96 -114.01
C LEU A 718 -106.64 56.04 -113.17
N GLU A 719 -107.02 57.32 -113.33
CA GLU A 719 -106.57 58.42 -112.46
C GLU A 719 -107.02 58.23 -111.01
N SER A 720 -108.27 57.81 -110.79
CA SER A 720 -108.75 57.50 -109.44
C SER A 720 -107.98 56.34 -108.79
N ARG A 721 -107.53 55.36 -109.59
CA ARG A 721 -106.69 54.25 -109.11
C ARG A 721 -105.27 54.71 -108.79
N LEU A 722 -104.68 55.58 -109.60
CA LEU A 722 -103.38 56.19 -109.32
C LEU A 722 -103.43 57.05 -108.05
N ASP A 723 -104.44 57.91 -107.88
CA ASP A 723 -104.56 58.71 -106.66
C ASP A 723 -104.78 57.86 -105.40
N ALA A 724 -105.41 56.68 -105.53
CA ALA A 724 -105.52 55.72 -104.44
C ALA A 724 -104.19 55.01 -104.16
N ALA A 725 -103.52 54.48 -105.19
CA ALA A 725 -102.24 53.79 -105.07
C ALA A 725 -101.12 54.71 -104.58
N ARG A 726 -101.12 55.99 -104.95
CA ARG A 726 -100.18 57.00 -104.42
C ARG A 726 -100.39 57.22 -102.94
N ARG A 727 -101.65 57.36 -102.51
CA ARG A 727 -101.97 57.50 -101.08
C ARG A 727 -101.54 56.27 -100.29
N ASP A 728 -101.69 55.07 -100.85
CA ASP A 728 -101.21 53.85 -100.21
C ASP A 728 -99.68 53.72 -100.23
N LEU A 729 -98.96 54.19 -101.27
CA LEU A 729 -97.49 54.26 -101.28
C LEU A 729 -96.93 55.27 -100.26
N ASP A 730 -97.54 56.45 -100.16
CA ASP A 730 -97.17 57.48 -99.18
C ASP A 730 -97.49 56.99 -97.75
N ALA A 731 -98.68 56.39 -97.55
CA ALA A 731 -99.07 55.78 -96.27
C ALA A 731 -98.19 54.58 -95.89
N ALA A 732 -97.66 53.83 -96.88
CA ALA A 732 -96.66 52.81 -96.61
C ALA A 732 -95.39 53.44 -96.01
N ARG A 733 -94.88 54.54 -96.60
CA ARG A 733 -93.66 55.22 -96.11
C ARG A 733 -93.83 55.85 -94.73
N GLU A 734 -95.05 56.26 -94.39
CA GLU A 734 -95.40 56.78 -93.07
C GLU A 734 -95.81 55.68 -92.07
N ALA A 735 -95.84 54.42 -92.50
CA ALA A 735 -96.26 53.31 -91.64
C ALA A 735 -95.36 53.16 -90.43
N THR A 736 -95.98 52.77 -89.31
CA THR A 736 -95.29 52.62 -88.03
C THR A 736 -94.87 51.18 -87.73
N SER A 737 -95.31 50.23 -88.56
CA SER A 737 -94.95 48.81 -88.47
C SER A 737 -94.68 48.18 -89.84
N VAL A 738 -93.84 47.15 -89.87
CA VAL A 738 -93.48 46.42 -91.10
C VAL A 738 -94.71 45.79 -91.76
N SER A 739 -95.63 45.22 -90.95
CA SER A 739 -96.87 44.63 -91.44
C SER A 739 -97.78 45.67 -92.09
N GLU A 740 -97.89 46.86 -91.51
CA GLU A 740 -98.68 47.96 -92.06
C GLU A 740 -98.06 48.48 -93.36
N ALA A 741 -96.74 48.68 -93.40
CA ALA A 741 -96.02 49.08 -94.61
C ALA A 741 -96.24 48.07 -95.74
N THR A 742 -96.12 46.77 -95.44
CA THR A 742 -96.30 45.68 -96.41
C THR A 742 -97.74 45.64 -96.93
N GLN A 743 -98.74 45.73 -96.04
CA GLN A 743 -100.14 45.70 -96.42
C GLN A 743 -100.51 46.91 -97.31
N ARG A 744 -99.98 48.09 -97.02
CA ARG A 744 -100.18 49.29 -97.85
C ARG A 744 -99.52 49.15 -99.22
N LEU A 745 -98.33 48.55 -99.29
CA LEU A 745 -97.67 48.22 -100.55
C LEU A 745 -98.48 47.20 -101.36
N GLU A 746 -99.03 46.17 -100.73
CA GLU A 746 -99.90 45.19 -101.37
C GLU A 746 -101.19 45.84 -101.89
N LEU A 747 -101.86 46.68 -101.11
CA LEU A 747 -103.04 47.43 -101.53
C LEU A 747 -102.74 48.35 -102.73
N ALA A 748 -101.61 49.08 -102.69
CA ALA A 748 -101.19 49.89 -103.84
C ALA A 748 -100.98 49.02 -105.08
N ARG A 749 -100.35 47.85 -104.93
CA ARG A 749 -100.13 46.90 -106.02
C ARG A 749 -101.43 46.31 -106.56
N GLU A 750 -102.37 45.91 -105.70
CA GLU A 750 -103.68 45.40 -106.09
C GLU A 750 -104.53 46.46 -106.78
N THR A 751 -104.43 47.72 -106.35
CA THR A 751 -105.17 48.84 -106.96
C THR A 751 -104.67 49.13 -108.39
N LEU A 752 -103.37 48.94 -108.63
CA LEU A 752 -102.73 49.14 -109.94
C LEU A 752 -102.84 47.91 -110.86
N GLY A 753 -102.89 46.69 -110.31
CA GLY A 753 -102.89 45.44 -111.06
C GLY A 753 -103.91 45.34 -112.22
N PRO A 754 -105.19 45.72 -112.02
CA PRO A 754 -106.21 45.65 -113.08
C PRO A 754 -106.09 46.76 -114.14
N ALA A 755 -105.07 47.63 -114.08
CA ALA A 755 -104.77 48.61 -115.12
C ALA A 755 -103.74 48.09 -116.15
N LEU A 756 -103.02 47.01 -115.82
CA LEU A 756 -102.00 46.36 -116.67
C LEU A 756 -102.50 45.06 -117.32
N SER A 757 -103.71 44.61 -116.98
CA SER A 757 -104.43 43.46 -117.56
C SER A 757 -105.45 43.91 -118.59
#